data_AF-A0A671N9L2-F1
#
_entry.id   AF-A0A671N9L2-F1
#
_cell.length_a   1.000
_cell.length_b   1.000
_cell.length_c   1.000
_cell.angle_alpha   90.00
_cell.angle_beta   90.00
_cell.angle_gamma   90.00
#
_symmetry.space_group_name_H-M   'P 1'
#
loop_
_entity.id
_entity.type
_entity.pdbx_description
1 polymer ?
#
loop_
_entity_poly.entity_id
_entity_poly.type
_entity_poly.pdbx_seq_one_letter_code
_entity_poly.pdbx_strand_id
1 'polypeptide(L)'
;MATGAAVGEGQIQRIIRDLHDAVSELTKEYKENGEPITDDSSNLHKFSYKLEYLLQFDQKEKTTFLGSRKDYWDYFSDCLAKIKGANDGIRFVKSIPELKTSLGKGRAFIRYSLVHQRLADTLQQCLMNNRVTSDWYNSRSPFLKPHFSVDIINYLYELNDVQFDVASRGHDLDSEWPIFARRTLGITSSPSHTWKPPSRSSSINSLASTYSQQTHEFPGSPDFGPGLLSDMSVQNSSGLNDSSISAIDELRLELDQSELKQRDLLDQVQQLGSEAGELRGVVVELQRQLDVSLAAQGNHQELQRNLEVLAASERALSRELEVLRGHETVREASYKDLQDMLAAAEHNNEELMARLDGVLDEKGQRAASDFNSAQKIHELLNELKEAEKGRIDALAEGEERRRQAEQLAEKVRMKDEALKEAEVKMAAWMIKGEQLQTRAEEHRNVMDKLQGALAVREEETSNLQKQLQDLQHSLETMEKQAKVERKEMQKDKEELEKKMSGLEEQLQTLRSQLKAKESSLLSSTKRVQFLEKESEKLKSDKQSLRETMSKLENNTKEQAKKIGEYKDICAKLMEENSKLLQMVNKNEETKKELLENKSSLESELAGLKASEKQLQAQIDDGKVTVDEREQRLREENRSLDESLHKANMQLEESESSVRQLKLENKDLMEVQVTLKASLAAMQEEIRNINSQIAELEKSLGAARCNETNLMAQLKDKDSQLEDREKLCEELQGRVEELEGRERDLEVEKTKAEKAFVKQTEMIKSLEAQRKAAEKVQLEQSACQAKETQEMASKVTLLEDQLGLNVKEISRLQEEVLNLRAKLHSAVEEKDKTQAKLEVNEASCAELRTLTEQLKKQAEEQNRLHVKELLQSSERVDAITLQLNQEMSTCKKTTAELTSAQEELAELKAQNERLVLENAETRDGLHRVNTEMAELGMTICKLTADREEARGQWVAEAARIQELQQQGVKETERLNASLAALHQENSSLREELQETEKLSETVLELKELLDKTEGERDAAREEITAVKFQMSTESITLKNQIKSLNEEIEDLKTQLEVELKKTSELEAKLLELEAVNIEYSRLIAEKDSHITDCETQMHERECETQQLQESVSSTKESLSEVQKERKELKQKLDQVLTEAQNQQLRMSAELEDLGQTKVNLEERLIELIRDKDALCQKSDALEFEQKLRAEEQWWLVDEEATHCLGCQGQFMWWLRRHHCSKNSPANELPYFAEHPGPVIILVPCESTSL
;
A
#
# COMPACT_ATOMS: atom_id res chain seq x y z
N MET A 1 34.78 30.36 8.11
CA MET A 1 33.77 31.44 8.17
C MET A 1 32.71 31.03 9.18
N ALA A 2 32.80 31.60 10.39
CA ALA A 2 31.85 31.41 11.49
C ALA A 2 31.23 32.78 11.75
N THR A 3 29.92 32.95 11.54
CA THR A 3 29.06 34.09 11.96
C THR A 3 27.64 33.95 11.39
N GLY A 4 26.91 32.90 11.79
CA GLY A 4 25.50 32.73 11.39
C GLY A 4 24.55 32.22 12.48
N ALA A 5 25.05 31.81 13.65
CA ALA A 5 24.27 31.03 14.62
C ALA A 5 23.54 31.82 15.74
N ALA A 6 23.69 33.14 15.86
CA ALA A 6 23.43 33.79 17.16
C ALA A 6 22.01 34.33 17.42
N VAL A 7 21.18 34.62 16.41
CA VAL A 7 19.94 35.41 16.66
C VAL A 7 18.77 34.55 17.18
N GLY A 8 18.58 33.33 16.67
CA GLY A 8 17.45 32.47 17.06
C GLY A 8 17.63 31.73 18.39
N GLU A 9 18.88 31.39 18.75
CA GLU A 9 19.17 30.59 19.93
C GLU A 9 18.96 31.35 21.25
N GLY A 10 19.30 32.65 21.27
CA GLY A 10 19.04 33.52 22.43
C GLY A 10 17.55 33.74 22.69
N GLN A 11 16.71 33.77 21.64
CA GLN A 11 15.27 33.86 21.78
C GLN A 11 14.69 32.57 22.39
N ILE A 12 15.16 31.39 21.96
CA ILE A 12 14.71 30.10 22.52
C ILE A 12 15.12 29.92 23.97
N GLN A 13 16.35 30.27 24.33
CA GLN A 13 16.77 30.25 25.73
C GLN A 13 15.88 31.18 26.59
N ARG A 14 15.45 32.32 26.06
CA ARG A 14 14.51 33.20 26.75
C ARG A 14 13.14 32.55 26.93
N ILE A 15 12.57 31.91 25.90
CA ILE A 15 11.27 31.24 26.00
C ILE A 15 11.32 30.03 26.95
N ILE A 16 12.42 29.27 26.95
CA ILE A 16 12.63 28.16 27.88
C ILE A 16 12.67 28.67 29.33
N ARG A 17 13.36 29.79 29.57
CA ARG A 17 13.35 30.44 30.89
C ARG A 17 11.96 30.97 31.27
N ASP A 18 11.25 31.60 30.34
CA ASP A 18 9.88 32.06 30.58
C ASP A 18 8.92 30.89 30.89
N LEU A 19 9.16 29.70 30.31
CA LEU A 19 8.44 28.46 30.63
C LEU A 19 8.76 28.00 32.05
N HIS A 20 10.04 27.94 32.42
CA HIS A 20 10.48 27.61 33.79
C HIS A 20 9.85 28.56 34.82
N ASP A 21 9.85 29.86 34.55
CA ASP A 21 9.26 30.85 35.45
C ASP A 21 7.75 30.63 35.59
N ALA A 22 7.04 30.30 34.50
CA ALA A 22 5.61 30.00 34.56
C ALA A 22 5.30 28.70 35.32
N VAL A 23 6.15 27.67 35.20
CA VAL A 23 6.06 26.44 36.00
C VAL A 23 6.27 26.74 37.48
N SER A 24 7.31 27.50 37.82
CA SER A 24 7.59 27.90 39.20
C SER A 24 6.44 28.71 39.80
N GLU A 25 5.84 29.62 39.02
CA GLU A 25 4.68 30.41 39.41
C GLU A 25 3.44 29.52 39.64
N LEU A 26 3.19 28.53 38.79
CA LEU A 26 2.09 27.56 38.97
C LEU A 26 2.27 26.70 40.22
N THR A 27 3.47 26.17 40.44
CA THR A 27 3.79 25.37 41.63
C THR A 27 3.64 26.21 42.89
N LYS A 28 4.04 27.49 42.83
CA LYS A 28 3.86 28.43 43.93
C LYS A 28 2.39 28.74 44.18
N GLU A 29 1.62 29.05 43.13
CA GLU A 29 0.18 29.32 43.21
C GLU A 29 -0.59 28.15 43.86
N TYR A 30 -0.27 26.92 43.45
CA TYR A 30 -0.85 25.71 44.05
C TYR A 30 -0.47 25.55 45.54
N LYS A 31 0.79 25.78 45.89
CA LYS A 31 1.27 25.71 47.28
C LYS A 31 0.68 26.80 48.18
N GLU A 32 0.44 28.00 47.64
CA GLU A 32 -0.13 29.13 48.38
C GLU A 32 -1.65 29.00 48.55
N ASN A 33 -2.37 28.53 47.52
CA ASN A 33 -3.84 28.45 47.56
C ASN A 33 -4.35 27.12 48.14
N GLY A 34 -3.59 26.03 48.01
CA GLY A 34 -4.00 24.69 48.46
C GLY A 34 -5.16 24.06 47.67
N GLU A 35 -5.55 24.69 46.55
CA GLU A 35 -6.62 24.25 45.66
C GLU A 35 -6.04 23.93 44.27
N PRO A 36 -6.62 22.97 43.51
CA PRO A 36 -6.18 22.69 42.14
C PRO A 36 -6.19 23.92 41.25
N ILE A 37 -5.21 24.04 40.36
CA ILE A 37 -5.12 25.13 39.39
C ILE A 37 -6.27 25.01 38.38
N THR A 38 -7.03 26.09 38.18
CA THR A 38 -8.14 26.14 37.23
C THR A 38 -7.87 27.10 36.06
N ASP A 39 -8.77 27.15 35.09
CA ASP A 39 -8.64 27.93 33.84
C ASP A 39 -8.63 29.46 34.01
N ASP A 40 -8.87 29.97 35.23
CA ASP A 40 -8.73 31.39 35.56
C ASP A 40 -7.29 31.80 35.95
N SER A 41 -6.38 30.83 36.10
CA SER A 41 -4.98 31.10 36.40
C SER A 41 -4.26 31.75 35.21
N SER A 42 -3.79 32.98 35.41
CA SER A 42 -2.95 33.67 34.44
C SER A 42 -1.60 32.98 34.20
N ASN A 43 -1.09 32.26 35.20
CA ASN A 43 0.15 31.50 35.11
C ASN A 43 -0.03 30.24 34.26
N LEU A 44 -1.19 29.57 34.36
CA LEU A 44 -1.56 28.46 33.48
C LEU A 44 -1.65 28.90 32.03
N HIS A 45 -2.26 30.06 31.78
CA HIS A 45 -2.33 30.63 30.46
C HIS A 45 -0.94 30.95 29.89
N LYS A 46 -0.08 31.62 30.69
CA LYS A 46 1.31 31.92 30.32
C LYS A 46 2.10 30.63 30.00
N PHE A 47 1.99 29.61 30.84
CA PHE A 47 2.59 28.30 30.63
C PHE A 47 2.15 27.68 29.30
N SER A 48 0.84 27.63 29.06
CA SER A 48 0.25 27.00 27.87
C SER A 48 0.75 27.63 26.57
N TYR A 49 0.82 28.96 26.51
CA TYR A 49 1.38 29.68 25.35
C TYR A 49 2.87 29.44 25.15
N LYS A 50 3.67 29.39 26.23
CA LYS A 50 5.12 29.18 26.13
C LYS A 50 5.43 27.76 25.67
N LEU A 51 4.70 26.77 26.17
CA LEU A 51 4.83 25.38 25.72
C LEU A 51 4.38 25.20 24.27
N GLU A 52 3.24 25.78 23.89
CA GLU A 52 2.75 25.77 22.49
C GLU A 52 3.77 26.40 21.54
N TYR A 53 4.36 27.54 21.93
CA TYR A 53 5.41 28.19 21.14
C TYR A 53 6.61 27.27 20.91
N LEU A 54 7.08 26.56 21.96
CA LEU A 54 8.20 25.63 21.83
C LEU A 54 7.84 24.44 20.92
N LEU A 55 6.61 23.93 21.03
CA LEU A 55 6.04 22.87 20.18
C LEU A 55 5.89 23.26 18.70
N GLN A 56 5.73 24.55 18.40
CA GLN A 56 5.66 25.05 17.04
C GLN A 56 7.00 25.56 16.50
N PHE A 57 7.98 25.79 17.38
CA PHE A 57 9.25 26.38 16.99
C PHE A 57 10.09 25.43 16.13
N ASP A 58 10.43 25.91 14.94
CA ASP A 58 11.20 25.17 13.93
C ASP A 58 10.54 23.82 13.57
N GLN A 59 9.21 23.71 13.75
CA GLN A 59 8.41 22.59 13.29
C GLN A 59 8.34 22.60 11.76
N LYS A 60 8.47 21.42 11.14
CA LYS A 60 8.33 21.24 9.70
C LYS A 60 6.86 21.36 9.30
N GLU A 61 6.59 22.16 8.27
CA GLU A 61 5.23 22.29 7.74
C GLU A 61 4.78 20.98 7.10
N LYS A 62 3.64 20.45 7.58
CA LYS A 62 3.03 19.21 7.08
C LYS A 62 1.54 19.42 6.88
N THR A 63 0.99 18.77 5.87
CA THR A 63 -0.44 18.77 5.56
C THR A 63 -0.95 17.34 5.42
N THR A 64 -2.24 17.13 5.68
CA THR A 64 -2.91 15.89 5.30
C THR A 64 -3.11 15.84 3.77
N PHE A 65 -3.47 14.67 3.24
CA PHE A 65 -3.81 14.53 1.82
C PHE A 65 -4.93 15.49 1.37
N LEU A 66 -5.86 15.81 2.26
CA LEU A 66 -6.95 16.78 2.03
C LEU A 66 -6.52 18.24 2.24
N GLY A 67 -5.23 18.51 2.46
CA GLY A 67 -4.67 19.85 2.59
C GLY A 67 -4.84 20.51 3.96
N SER A 68 -5.39 19.80 4.97
CA SER A 68 -5.47 20.36 6.33
C SER A 68 -4.09 20.43 6.96
N ARG A 69 -3.74 21.59 7.54
CA ARG A 69 -2.46 21.78 8.23
C ARG A 69 -2.37 20.85 9.43
N LYS A 70 -1.28 20.09 9.50
CA LYS A 70 -0.91 19.31 10.68
C LYS A 70 -0.11 20.18 11.64
N ASP A 71 -0.18 19.85 12.92
CA ASP A 71 0.49 20.60 14.00
C ASP A 71 1.03 19.63 15.06
N TYR A 72 1.47 20.14 16.22
CA TYR A 72 2.12 19.35 17.27
C TYR A 72 1.24 18.23 17.86
N TRP A 73 -0.08 18.29 17.68
CA TRP A 73 -0.98 17.16 17.94
C TRP A 73 -0.63 15.93 17.11
N ASP A 74 -0.40 16.12 15.82
CA ASP A 74 -0.07 15.03 14.90
C ASP A 74 1.30 14.44 15.26
N TYR A 75 2.25 15.27 15.72
CA TYR A 75 3.50 14.80 16.31
C TYR A 75 3.26 13.91 17.55
N PHE A 76 2.43 14.34 18.50
CA PHE A 76 2.08 13.50 19.66
C PHE A 76 1.37 12.20 19.25
N SER A 77 0.45 12.27 18.29
CA SER A 77 -0.23 11.08 17.77
C SER A 77 0.74 10.11 17.09
N ASP A 78 1.67 10.59 16.26
CA ASP A 78 2.66 9.76 15.57
C ASP A 78 3.64 9.10 16.57
N CYS A 79 4.04 9.82 17.61
CA CYS A 79 4.93 9.30 18.65
C CYS A 79 4.24 8.26 19.56
N LEU A 80 2.99 8.49 19.94
CA LEU A 80 2.34 7.76 21.05
C LEU A 80 1.32 6.71 20.62
N ALA A 81 0.80 6.76 19.38
CA ALA A 81 -0.29 5.88 18.95
C ALA A 81 0.06 4.38 19.01
N LYS A 82 1.34 4.01 18.88
CA LYS A 82 1.82 2.62 18.89
C LYS A 82 2.33 2.15 20.25
N ILE A 83 2.33 3.01 21.28
CA ILE A 83 2.90 2.70 22.59
C ILE A 83 1.77 2.27 23.54
N LYS A 84 1.73 0.98 23.90
CA LYS A 84 0.75 0.43 24.87
C LYS A 84 0.90 1.14 26.22
N GLY A 85 -0.20 1.66 26.77
CA GLY A 85 -0.23 2.38 28.06
C GLY A 85 -0.05 3.90 28.00
N ALA A 86 0.45 4.46 26.88
CA ALA A 86 0.63 5.91 26.70
C ALA A 86 -0.40 6.55 25.74
N ASN A 87 -1.35 5.76 25.22
CA ASN A 87 -2.31 6.18 24.19
C ASN A 87 -3.68 6.64 24.73
N ASP A 88 -3.90 6.65 26.05
CA ASP A 88 -5.19 7.01 26.66
C ASP A 88 -5.58 8.45 26.35
N GLY A 89 -4.65 9.41 26.47
CA GLY A 89 -4.89 10.80 26.10
C GLY A 89 -5.15 10.97 24.60
N ILE A 90 -4.51 10.15 23.75
CA ILE A 90 -4.75 10.18 22.30
C ILE A 90 -6.17 9.70 21.99
N ARG A 91 -6.63 8.61 22.62
CA ARG A 91 -7.99 8.09 22.45
C ARG A 91 -9.03 9.08 22.97
N PHE A 92 -8.78 9.68 24.13
CA PHE A 92 -9.66 10.68 24.73
C PHE A 92 -9.85 11.88 23.80
N VAL A 93 -8.78 12.51 23.33
CA VAL A 93 -8.89 13.70 22.45
C VAL A 93 -9.54 13.37 21.11
N LYS A 94 -9.28 12.18 20.54
CA LYS A 94 -9.96 11.72 19.31
C LYS A 94 -11.48 11.54 19.50
N SER A 95 -11.94 11.28 20.73
CA SER A 95 -13.37 11.16 21.06
C SER A 95 -14.09 12.49 21.27
N ILE A 96 -13.41 13.63 21.08
CA ILE A 96 -13.99 14.98 21.21
C ILE A 96 -14.38 15.52 19.82
N PRO A 97 -15.64 15.32 19.36
CA PRO A 97 -16.10 15.81 18.06
C PRO A 97 -16.11 17.35 17.95
N GLU A 98 -16.08 18.06 19.07
CA GLU A 98 -16.06 19.52 19.10
C GLU A 98 -14.75 20.12 18.54
N LEU A 99 -13.65 19.36 18.53
CA LEU A 99 -12.33 19.80 18.09
C LEU A 99 -12.08 19.46 16.61
N LYS A 100 -12.01 20.49 15.77
CA LYS A 100 -11.92 20.35 14.31
C LYS A 100 -10.50 20.47 13.79
N THR A 101 -9.61 21.18 14.49
CA THR A 101 -8.24 21.45 14.03
C THR A 101 -7.21 20.60 14.77
N SER A 102 -6.06 20.32 14.13
CA SER A 102 -4.92 19.69 14.80
C SER A 102 -4.42 20.55 15.98
N LEU A 103 -4.48 21.87 15.85
CA LEU A 103 -4.09 22.79 16.91
C LEU A 103 -4.99 22.64 18.15
N GLY A 104 -6.32 22.69 17.98
CA GLY A 104 -7.27 22.53 19.08
C GLY A 104 -7.19 21.15 19.74
N LYS A 105 -6.94 20.09 18.96
CA LYS A 105 -6.63 18.75 19.50
C LYS A 105 -5.35 18.73 20.32
N GLY A 106 -4.33 19.44 19.87
CA GLY A 106 -3.06 19.59 20.59
C GLY A 106 -3.25 20.27 21.94
N ARG A 107 -4.01 21.37 21.97
CA ARG A 107 -4.35 22.09 23.21
C ARG A 107 -5.14 21.21 24.18
N ALA A 108 -6.14 20.49 23.69
CA ALA A 108 -6.91 19.55 24.51
C ALA A 108 -6.03 18.43 25.09
N PHE A 109 -5.05 17.95 24.33
CA PHE A 109 -4.11 16.92 24.77
C PHE A 109 -3.16 17.41 25.86
N ILE A 110 -2.65 18.64 25.76
CA ILE A 110 -1.82 19.25 26.81
C ILE A 110 -2.64 19.40 28.09
N ARG A 111 -3.88 19.89 28.00
CA ARG A 111 -4.79 20.03 29.15
C ARG A 111 -5.10 18.69 29.81
N TYR A 112 -5.41 17.68 28.99
CA TYR A 112 -5.61 16.31 29.47
C TYR A 112 -4.37 15.81 30.23
N SER A 113 -3.17 16.02 29.67
CA SER A 113 -1.92 15.59 30.27
C SER A 113 -1.60 16.29 31.60
N LEU A 114 -2.01 17.55 31.76
CA LEU A 114 -1.89 18.29 33.03
C LEU A 114 -2.82 17.72 34.10
N VAL A 115 -4.10 17.51 33.77
CA VAL A 115 -5.10 16.91 34.69
C VAL A 115 -4.66 15.53 35.18
N HIS A 116 -3.97 14.77 34.33
CA HIS A 116 -3.50 13.42 34.64
C HIS A 116 -2.05 13.37 35.16
N GLN A 117 -1.38 14.52 35.33
CA GLN A 117 0.00 14.61 35.84
C GLN A 117 1.00 13.77 35.04
N ARG A 118 0.90 13.83 33.71
CA ARG A 118 1.72 13.02 32.77
C ARG A 118 2.36 13.84 31.66
N LEU A 119 2.30 15.16 31.71
CA LEU A 119 2.79 16.00 30.62
C LEU A 119 4.31 15.83 30.40
N ALA A 120 5.08 15.77 31.48
CA ALA A 120 6.53 15.53 31.44
C ALA A 120 6.86 14.16 30.83
N ASP A 121 6.26 13.10 31.38
CA ASP A 121 6.43 11.71 30.90
C ASP A 121 6.05 11.57 29.42
N THR A 122 4.94 12.19 29.02
CA THR A 122 4.41 12.14 27.65
C THR A 122 5.36 12.83 26.68
N LEU A 123 5.83 14.04 27.01
CA LEU A 123 6.76 14.76 26.15
C LEU A 123 8.12 14.05 26.10
N GLN A 124 8.62 13.54 27.23
CA GLN A 124 9.86 12.77 27.27
C GLN A 124 9.77 11.52 26.39
N GLN A 125 8.67 10.77 26.45
CA GLN A 125 8.43 9.60 25.61
C GLN A 125 8.47 9.95 24.12
N CYS A 126 7.93 11.11 23.74
CA CYS A 126 8.00 11.59 22.36
C CYS A 126 9.44 11.92 21.95
N LEU A 127 10.19 12.62 22.80
CA LEU A 127 11.57 13.02 22.54
C LEU A 127 12.54 11.83 22.47
N MET A 128 12.26 10.75 23.21
CA MET A 128 13.01 9.49 23.10
C MET A 128 12.87 8.86 21.70
N ASN A 129 11.78 9.12 20.98
CA ASN A 129 11.60 8.70 19.60
C ASN A 129 12.30 9.68 18.63
N ASN A 130 13.63 9.70 18.65
CA ASN A 130 14.44 10.65 17.86
C ASN A 130 14.15 10.57 16.35
N ARG A 131 13.77 9.39 15.83
CA ARG A 131 13.37 9.23 14.42
C ARG A 131 12.14 10.08 14.10
N VAL A 132 11.05 9.93 14.86
CA VAL A 132 9.83 10.70 14.63
C VAL A 132 10.04 12.18 14.95
N THR A 133 10.76 12.50 16.03
CA THR A 133 11.06 13.90 16.41
C THR A 133 11.86 14.62 15.31
N SER A 134 12.87 13.97 14.73
CA SER A 134 13.64 14.56 13.62
C SER A 134 12.82 14.67 12.32
N ASP A 135 11.82 13.82 12.11
CA ASP A 135 10.88 13.94 10.98
C ASP A 135 9.91 15.12 11.12
N TRP A 136 9.66 15.57 12.36
CA TRP A 136 8.74 16.65 12.70
C TRP A 136 9.41 18.01 12.92
N TYR A 137 10.68 18.05 13.34
CA TYR A 137 11.38 19.29 13.67
C TYR A 137 12.66 19.50 12.84
N ASN A 138 13.01 20.75 12.62
CA ASN A 138 14.29 21.18 12.03
C ASN A 138 15.36 21.36 13.12
N SER A 139 16.63 21.50 12.70
CA SER A 139 17.80 21.44 13.58
C SER A 139 17.92 22.57 14.62
N ARG A 140 17.13 23.65 14.51
CA ARG A 140 17.12 24.73 15.52
C ARG A 140 16.14 24.46 16.64
N SER A 141 15.25 23.48 16.50
CA SER A 141 14.29 23.10 17.54
C SER A 141 14.99 22.70 18.83
N PRO A 142 14.52 23.15 20.00
CA PRO A 142 15.07 22.74 21.29
C PRO A 142 14.91 21.24 21.56
N PHE A 143 13.95 20.57 20.91
CA PHE A 143 13.68 19.15 21.08
C PHE A 143 14.73 18.22 20.46
N LEU A 144 15.51 18.71 19.49
CA LEU A 144 16.63 17.97 18.91
C LEU A 144 17.97 18.29 19.61
N LYS A 145 17.96 19.18 20.61
CA LYS A 145 19.13 19.61 21.36
C LYS A 145 19.07 19.06 22.79
N PRO A 146 19.86 18.02 23.14
CA PRO A 146 19.76 17.33 24.42
C PRO A 146 19.77 18.24 25.66
N HIS A 147 20.58 19.29 25.66
CA HIS A 147 20.65 20.24 26.78
C HIS A 147 19.34 20.99 26.98
N PHE A 148 18.71 21.50 25.91
CA PHE A 148 17.42 22.18 26.03
C PHE A 148 16.26 21.22 26.27
N SER A 149 16.27 20.05 25.64
CA SER A 149 15.20 19.07 25.83
C SER A 149 15.17 18.53 27.27
N VAL A 150 16.34 18.27 27.86
CA VAL A 150 16.44 17.82 29.26
C VAL A 150 15.96 18.92 30.21
N ASP A 151 16.36 20.17 30.00
CA ASP A 151 15.90 21.30 30.82
C ASP A 151 14.38 21.47 30.76
N ILE A 152 13.78 21.47 29.56
CA ILE A 152 12.32 21.57 29.39
C ILE A 152 11.60 20.44 30.12
N ILE A 153 12.08 19.20 29.99
CA ILE A 153 11.47 18.04 30.65
C ILE A 153 11.59 18.14 32.17
N ASN A 154 12.75 18.53 32.69
CA ASN A 154 12.95 18.71 34.13
C ASN A 154 12.00 19.76 34.70
N TYR A 155 11.78 20.87 33.99
CA TYR A 155 10.81 21.88 34.42
C TYR A 155 9.39 21.31 34.42
N LEU A 156 9.00 20.57 33.39
CA LEU A 156 7.67 19.96 33.33
C LEU A 156 7.43 18.94 34.45
N TYR A 157 8.47 18.25 34.93
CA TYR A 157 8.35 17.30 36.04
C TYR A 157 7.91 17.95 37.35
N GLU A 158 8.20 19.24 37.56
CA GLU A 158 7.71 19.97 38.74
C GLU A 158 6.17 20.08 38.76
N LEU A 159 5.52 20.03 37.59
CA LEU A 159 4.06 20.07 37.49
C LEU A 159 3.38 18.74 37.85
N ASN A 160 4.12 17.63 37.94
CA ASN A 160 3.53 16.35 38.34
C ASN A 160 3.04 16.38 39.80
N ASP A 161 3.61 17.25 40.64
CA ASP A 161 3.17 17.48 42.03
C ASP A 161 2.05 18.55 42.16
N VAL A 162 1.61 19.14 41.04
CA VAL A 162 0.55 20.15 40.99
C VAL A 162 -0.75 19.50 40.51
N GLN A 163 -1.88 19.83 41.16
CA GLN A 163 -3.20 19.36 40.73
C GLN A 163 -3.85 20.39 39.81
N PHE A 164 -4.48 19.94 38.72
CA PHE A 164 -5.17 20.79 37.76
C PHE A 164 -6.63 20.37 37.61
N ASP A 165 -7.55 21.32 37.74
CA ASP A 165 -8.97 21.17 37.41
C ASP A 165 -9.31 22.01 36.18
N VAL A 166 -8.92 21.51 35.02
CA VAL A 166 -9.04 22.20 33.73
C VAL A 166 -9.83 21.35 32.74
N ALA A 167 -10.92 21.88 32.21
CA ALA A 167 -11.82 21.10 31.36
C ALA A 167 -11.26 20.91 29.95
N SER A 168 -11.13 19.68 29.47
CA SER A 168 -10.77 19.41 28.07
C SER A 168 -11.92 19.62 27.06
N ARG A 169 -13.12 19.99 27.55
CA ARG A 169 -14.33 20.25 26.76
C ARG A 169 -14.96 21.60 27.12
N GLY A 170 -15.76 22.13 26.19
CA GLY A 170 -16.58 23.33 26.41
C GLY A 170 -15.91 24.66 26.03
N HIS A 171 -14.59 24.71 25.93
CA HIS A 171 -13.89 25.86 25.35
C HIS A 171 -13.65 25.65 23.86
N ASP A 172 -13.66 26.73 23.07
CA ASP A 172 -13.29 26.68 21.66
C ASP A 172 -11.76 26.66 21.51
N LEU A 173 -11.18 25.49 21.80
CA LEU A 173 -9.73 25.28 21.77
C LEU A 173 -9.15 25.40 20.35
N ASP A 174 -9.97 25.28 19.29
CA ASP A 174 -9.52 25.51 17.93
C ASP A 174 -9.08 26.97 17.71
N SER A 175 -9.70 27.91 18.42
CA SER A 175 -9.43 29.35 18.29
C SER A 175 -8.37 29.81 19.29
N GLU A 176 -8.54 29.55 20.59
CA GLU A 176 -7.69 30.13 21.64
C GLU A 176 -7.54 29.25 22.89
N TRP A 177 -6.58 29.59 23.76
CA TRP A 177 -6.47 28.99 25.09
C TRP A 177 -7.54 29.56 26.05
N PRO A 178 -8.08 28.77 26.98
CA PRO A 178 -9.04 29.26 27.97
C PRO A 178 -8.45 30.35 28.87
N ILE A 179 -9.22 31.41 29.10
CA ILE A 179 -8.86 32.55 29.96
C ILE A 179 -9.74 32.68 31.22
N PHE A 180 -10.75 31.82 31.36
CA PHE A 180 -11.63 31.77 32.54
C PHE A 180 -12.15 30.35 32.79
N ALA A 181 -12.31 29.99 34.06
CA ALA A 181 -12.99 28.76 34.46
C ALA A 181 -14.51 28.87 34.27
N ARG A 182 -15.13 27.83 33.70
CA ARG A 182 -16.59 27.72 33.67
C ARG A 182 -17.09 27.34 35.06
N ARG A 183 -17.64 28.31 35.77
CA ARG A 183 -18.51 28.04 36.91
C ARG A 183 -19.81 27.39 36.40
N THR A 184 -20.03 26.13 36.75
CA THR A 184 -21.33 25.46 36.60
C THR A 184 -22.36 26.18 37.46
N LEU A 185 -23.04 27.19 36.90
CA LEU A 185 -24.15 27.86 37.55
C LEU A 185 -25.41 26.99 37.44
N GLY A 186 -25.60 26.11 38.42
CA GLY A 186 -26.84 25.34 38.58
C GLY A 186 -26.74 24.35 39.74
N ILE A 187 -27.57 24.57 40.77
CA ILE A 187 -27.78 23.76 41.99
C ILE A 187 -26.89 24.16 43.19
N THR A 188 -27.38 25.16 43.91
CA THR A 188 -27.07 25.40 45.31
C THR A 188 -27.69 24.29 46.17
N SER A 189 -26.92 23.27 46.55
CA SER A 189 -27.02 22.51 47.83
C SER A 189 -26.26 21.18 47.73
N SER A 190 -24.94 21.18 47.99
CA SER A 190 -24.13 20.09 48.59
C SER A 190 -22.63 20.31 48.30
N PRO A 191 -21.75 20.41 49.31
CA PRO A 191 -20.31 20.45 49.10
C PRO A 191 -19.78 19.02 48.93
N SER A 192 -19.99 18.42 47.76
CA SER A 192 -19.53 17.04 47.49
C SER A 192 -19.46 16.67 46.00
N HIS A 193 -18.90 17.58 45.18
CA HIS A 193 -18.21 17.16 43.94
C HIS A 193 -16.73 17.48 44.07
N THR A 194 -16.10 16.88 45.09
CA THR A 194 -14.67 16.67 45.13
C THR A 194 -14.30 15.73 43.99
N TRP A 195 -13.46 16.22 43.09
CA TRP A 195 -12.70 15.42 42.14
C TRP A 195 -12.07 14.23 42.88
N LYS A 196 -12.33 13.00 42.43
CA LYS A 196 -11.67 11.80 42.96
C LYS A 196 -10.45 11.50 42.08
N PRO A 197 -9.26 11.25 42.64
CA PRO A 197 -8.07 10.93 41.85
C PRO A 197 -8.31 9.66 41.03
N PRO A 198 -7.93 9.63 39.73
CA PRO A 198 -8.03 8.41 38.92
C PRO A 198 -7.19 7.28 39.54
N SER A 199 -7.84 6.16 39.88
CA SER A 199 -7.14 4.96 40.32
C SER A 199 -6.28 4.39 39.19
N ARG A 200 -5.00 4.14 39.52
CA ARG A 200 -3.98 3.53 38.68
C ARG A 200 -4.45 2.19 38.08
N SER A 201 -4.43 2.07 36.75
CA SER A 201 -4.35 0.78 36.06
C SER A 201 -2.89 0.48 35.68
N SER A 202 -2.31 -0.51 36.37
CA SER A 202 -1.22 -1.43 35.98
C SER A 202 -0.26 -1.07 34.83
N SER A 203 1.05 -0.92 35.11
CA SER A 203 2.04 -2.03 34.94
C SER A 203 3.52 -1.56 35.04
N ILE A 204 4.27 -2.22 35.92
CA ILE A 204 5.71 -2.61 35.89
C ILE A 204 6.80 -1.52 35.79
N ASN A 205 7.34 -1.13 36.94
CA ASN A 205 8.79 -1.17 37.25
C ASN A 205 8.99 -0.73 38.72
N SER A 206 9.21 -1.69 39.63
CA SER A 206 9.69 -1.42 40.98
C SER A 206 10.99 -2.17 41.20
N LEU A 207 12.09 -1.43 41.24
CA LEU A 207 13.28 -1.78 41.99
C LEU A 207 13.76 -0.53 42.74
N ALA A 208 14.14 -0.77 44.00
CA ALA A 208 14.93 0.07 44.90
C ALA A 208 14.20 0.93 45.97
N SER A 209 14.52 0.56 47.21
CA SER A 209 14.71 1.34 48.45
C SER A 209 13.51 1.74 49.32
N THR A 210 13.26 0.84 50.29
CA THR A 210 13.37 1.07 51.74
C THR A 210 13.44 2.52 52.25
N TYR A 211 12.41 2.84 53.03
CA TYR A 211 12.22 3.97 53.94
C TYR A 211 13.40 4.24 54.90
N SER A 212 13.79 5.52 55.03
CA SER A 212 14.25 6.09 56.31
C SER A 212 14.10 7.63 56.33
N GLN A 213 13.16 8.07 57.16
CA GLN A 213 13.22 9.23 58.07
C GLN A 213 13.18 10.69 57.58
N GLN A 214 12.26 11.41 58.26
CA GLN A 214 12.41 12.72 58.91
C GLN A 214 12.06 14.01 58.14
N THR A 215 11.03 14.68 58.66
CA THR A 215 10.90 16.15 58.83
C THR A 215 9.86 16.38 59.93
N HIS A 216 10.23 16.84 61.13
CA HIS A 216 10.41 18.23 61.58
C HIS A 216 9.12 19.07 61.70
N GLU A 217 8.71 19.25 62.97
CA GLU A 217 8.39 20.49 63.70
C GLU A 217 7.15 21.40 63.41
N PHE A 218 6.38 21.56 64.51
CA PHE A 218 5.74 22.79 65.06
C PHE A 218 4.60 23.51 64.29
N PRO A 219 3.60 24.06 65.03
CA PRO A 219 3.74 25.39 65.62
C PRO A 219 3.22 25.53 67.07
N GLY A 220 3.81 26.49 67.79
CA GLY A 220 3.39 26.90 69.13
C GLY A 220 2.75 28.29 69.17
N SER A 221 2.09 28.60 70.30
CA SER A 221 1.91 29.95 70.88
C SER A 221 1.38 29.82 72.33
N PRO A 222 1.55 30.80 73.24
CA PRO A 222 2.66 30.78 74.21
C PRO A 222 2.30 31.07 75.70
N ASP A 223 3.28 30.74 76.55
CA ASP A 223 3.74 31.32 77.84
C ASP A 223 2.83 31.50 79.07
N PHE A 224 3.23 30.90 80.22
CA PHE A 224 4.08 31.51 81.27
C PHE A 224 4.40 30.46 82.37
N GLY A 225 5.68 30.21 82.68
CA GLY A 225 6.16 29.34 83.79
C GLY A 225 6.46 30.12 85.10
N PRO A 226 7.42 29.74 85.96
CA PRO A 226 7.92 28.39 86.34
C PRO A 226 8.36 28.23 87.84
N GLY A 227 8.67 26.99 88.26
CA GLY A 227 9.72 26.63 89.25
C GLY A 227 9.29 26.40 90.72
N LEU A 228 10.02 25.72 91.61
CA LEU A 228 11.14 24.76 91.57
C LEU A 228 11.38 24.32 93.04
N LEU A 229 11.44 23.00 93.30
CA LEU A 229 12.21 22.24 94.32
C LEU A 229 12.32 22.68 95.82
N SER A 230 11.92 21.71 96.67
CA SER A 230 12.72 21.03 97.73
C SER A 230 13.11 21.70 99.07
N ASP A 231 12.48 21.16 100.12
CA ASP A 231 13.03 20.40 101.26
C ASP A 231 13.73 21.06 102.48
N MET A 232 13.28 20.56 103.66
CA MET A 232 13.96 20.28 104.94
C MET A 232 14.79 21.37 105.65
N SER A 233 14.82 21.60 106.97
CA SER A 233 14.13 21.21 108.22
C SER A 233 15.14 21.44 109.39
N VAL A 234 14.65 21.66 110.63
CA VAL A 234 15.34 21.47 111.96
C VAL A 234 16.18 22.70 112.45
N GLN A 235 16.08 23.29 113.67
CA GLN A 235 16.10 22.70 115.03
C GLN A 235 15.77 23.71 116.17
N ASN A 236 15.15 23.18 117.25
CA ASN A 236 15.21 23.51 118.70
C ASN A 236 14.88 24.91 119.27
N SER A 237 13.83 24.98 120.10
CA SER A 237 13.92 24.86 121.59
C SER A 237 12.63 25.36 122.27
N SER A 238 12.36 24.78 123.44
CA SER A 238 11.12 24.81 124.22
C SER A 238 10.68 26.19 124.72
N GLY A 239 9.44 26.58 124.41
CA GLY A 239 8.72 27.68 125.03
C GLY A 239 7.37 27.95 124.38
N LEU A 240 6.28 27.59 125.10
CA LEU A 240 4.91 28.09 124.96
C LEU A 240 4.01 27.55 123.81
N ASN A 241 2.82 27.11 124.25
CA ASN A 241 1.51 27.14 123.59
C ASN A 241 1.11 25.96 122.68
N ASP A 242 0.38 25.02 123.30
CA ASP A 242 -0.84 24.24 122.95
C ASP A 242 -1.50 24.27 121.54
N SER A 243 -0.84 24.75 120.49
CA SER A 243 -1.37 24.81 119.12
C SER A 243 -0.66 23.87 118.14
N SER A 244 0.46 23.25 118.55
CA SER A 244 1.34 22.50 117.63
C SER A 244 1.14 20.98 117.64
N ILE A 245 0.37 20.43 118.58
CA ILE A 245 0.15 18.97 118.68
C ILE A 245 -0.85 18.50 117.62
N SER A 246 -1.87 19.31 117.29
CA SER A 246 -2.88 18.93 116.27
C SER A 246 -2.30 18.84 114.85
N ALA A 247 -1.36 19.72 114.48
CA ALA A 247 -0.79 19.73 113.12
C ALA A 247 0.22 18.59 112.89
N ILE A 248 0.89 18.12 113.94
CA ILE A 248 1.83 16.99 113.86
C ILE A 248 1.08 15.66 113.71
N ASP A 249 -0.07 15.53 114.39
CA ASP A 249 -0.91 14.33 114.25
C ASP A 249 -1.60 14.29 112.87
N GLU A 250 -1.94 15.44 112.29
CA GLU A 250 -2.50 15.53 110.93
C GLU A 250 -1.48 15.19 109.84
N LEU A 251 -0.23 15.67 109.96
CA LEU A 251 0.87 15.28 109.05
C LEU A 251 1.29 13.82 109.20
N ARG A 252 1.16 13.22 110.40
CA ARG A 252 1.33 11.77 110.58
C ARG A 252 0.26 10.98 109.85
N LEU A 253 -1.00 11.43 109.93
CA LEU A 253 -2.10 10.79 109.23
C LEU A 253 -1.95 10.87 107.71
N GLU A 254 -1.47 12.00 107.19
CA GLU A 254 -1.18 12.17 105.76
C GLU A 254 0.02 11.32 105.31
N LEU A 255 1.06 11.18 106.13
CA LEU A 255 2.19 10.30 105.82
C LEU A 255 1.76 8.83 105.80
N ASP A 256 0.95 8.39 106.77
CA ASP A 256 0.41 7.04 106.81
C ASP A 256 -0.51 6.77 105.59
N GLN A 257 -1.33 7.75 105.19
CA GLN A 257 -2.13 7.66 103.95
C GLN A 257 -1.27 7.62 102.68
N SER A 258 -0.16 8.36 102.64
CA SER A 258 0.75 8.36 101.51
C SER A 258 1.54 7.05 101.42
N GLU A 259 1.95 6.47 102.54
CA GLU A 259 2.58 5.15 102.60
C GLU A 259 1.62 4.03 102.19
N LEU A 260 0.33 4.14 102.53
CA LEU A 260 -0.72 3.24 102.06
C LEU A 260 -0.90 3.35 100.54
N LYS A 261 -1.00 4.56 99.99
CA LYS A 261 -1.06 4.77 98.52
C LYS A 261 0.17 4.24 97.79
N GLN A 262 1.35 4.38 98.38
CA GLN A 262 2.58 3.86 97.78
C GLN A 262 2.60 2.33 97.76
N ARG A 263 2.04 1.67 98.78
CA ARG A 263 1.84 0.22 98.78
C ARG A 263 0.79 -0.21 97.75
N ASP A 264 -0.34 0.49 97.68
CA ASP A 264 -1.39 0.20 96.68
C ASP A 264 -0.87 0.36 95.24
N LEU A 265 -0.02 1.36 94.99
CA LEU A 265 0.63 1.54 93.68
C LEU A 265 1.65 0.45 93.37
N LEU A 266 2.40 -0.03 94.37
CA LEU A 266 3.32 -1.16 94.19
C LEU A 266 2.55 -2.45 93.89
N ASP A 267 1.42 -2.69 94.56
CA ASP A 267 0.55 -3.83 94.30
C ASP A 267 -0.08 -3.74 92.90
N GLN A 268 -0.52 -2.54 92.46
CA GLN A 268 -0.99 -2.33 91.09
C GLN A 268 0.10 -2.57 90.04
N VAL A 269 1.33 -2.13 90.29
CA VAL A 269 2.46 -2.39 89.37
C VAL A 269 2.80 -3.88 89.31
N GLN A 270 2.72 -4.59 90.45
CA GLN A 270 2.92 -6.04 90.50
C GLN A 270 1.79 -6.78 89.77
N GLN A 271 0.55 -6.32 89.89
CA GLN A 271 -0.61 -6.86 89.20
C GLN A 271 -0.52 -6.64 87.68
N LEU A 272 -0.18 -5.43 87.23
CA LEU A 272 0.11 -5.15 85.82
C LEU A 272 1.29 -5.97 85.29
N GLY A 273 2.28 -6.26 86.15
CA GLY A 273 3.39 -7.16 85.83
C GLY A 273 2.93 -8.62 85.61
N SER A 274 1.96 -9.09 86.39
CA SER A 274 1.35 -10.41 86.22
C SER A 274 0.47 -10.49 84.97
N GLU A 275 -0.34 -9.47 84.70
CA GLU A 275 -1.17 -9.37 83.49
C GLU A 275 -0.31 -9.29 82.22
N ALA A 276 0.81 -8.56 82.25
CA ALA A 276 1.78 -8.55 81.16
C ALA A 276 2.47 -9.92 80.96
N GLY A 277 2.60 -10.71 82.02
CA GLY A 277 3.06 -12.10 81.96
C GLY A 277 2.05 -13.01 81.27
N GLU A 278 0.78 -12.88 81.61
CA GLU A 278 -0.32 -13.63 80.99
C GLU A 278 -0.49 -13.26 79.51
N LEU A 279 -0.44 -11.97 79.17
CA LEU A 279 -0.49 -11.50 77.79
C LEU A 279 0.70 -12.04 76.97
N ARG A 280 1.90 -12.11 77.55
CA ARG A 280 3.03 -12.79 76.89
C ARG A 280 2.77 -14.27 76.68
N GLY A 281 2.14 -14.96 77.62
CA GLY A 281 1.72 -16.35 77.47
C GLY A 281 0.72 -16.55 76.33
N VAL A 282 -0.27 -15.66 76.22
CA VAL A 282 -1.25 -15.66 75.12
C VAL A 282 -0.56 -15.40 73.77
N VAL A 283 0.39 -14.48 73.70
CA VAL A 283 1.17 -14.22 72.48
C VAL A 283 2.00 -15.45 72.06
N VAL A 284 2.61 -16.16 73.01
CA VAL A 284 3.35 -17.40 72.72
C VAL A 284 2.41 -18.50 72.21
N GLU A 285 1.21 -18.62 72.78
CA GLU A 285 0.22 -19.60 72.33
C GLU A 285 -0.37 -19.25 70.97
N LEU A 286 -0.63 -17.97 70.69
CA LEU A 286 -1.04 -17.49 69.37
C LEU A 286 0.06 -17.69 68.32
N GLN A 287 1.33 -17.47 68.69
CA GLN A 287 2.47 -17.77 67.81
C GLN A 287 2.55 -19.27 67.51
N ARG A 288 2.35 -20.13 68.51
CA ARG A 288 2.29 -21.59 68.32
C ARG A 288 1.13 -22.00 67.40
N GLN A 289 -0.04 -21.39 67.55
CA GLN A 289 -1.19 -21.65 66.67
C GLN A 289 -0.97 -21.15 65.25
N LEU A 290 -0.27 -20.04 65.09
CA LEU A 290 0.14 -19.52 63.78
C LEU A 290 1.15 -20.46 63.11
N ASP A 291 2.15 -20.96 63.85
CA ASP A 291 3.13 -21.91 63.32
C ASP A 291 2.47 -23.24 62.89
N VAL A 292 1.48 -23.72 63.66
CA VAL A 292 0.68 -24.91 63.29
C VAL A 292 -0.20 -24.63 62.06
N SER A 293 -0.78 -23.44 61.94
CA SER A 293 -1.60 -23.05 60.79
C SER A 293 -0.74 -22.88 59.52
N LEU A 294 0.47 -22.33 59.65
CA LEU A 294 1.43 -22.20 58.57
C LEU A 294 1.96 -23.57 58.13
N ALA A 295 2.19 -24.50 59.05
CA ALA A 295 2.54 -25.89 58.72
C ALA A 295 1.38 -26.61 58.00
N ALA A 296 0.13 -26.39 58.43
CA ALA A 296 -1.05 -26.93 57.76
C ALA A 296 -1.24 -26.31 56.35
N GLN A 297 -0.93 -25.03 56.19
CA GLN A 297 -0.95 -24.34 54.89
C GLN A 297 0.14 -24.86 53.94
N GLY A 298 1.34 -25.15 54.45
CA GLY A 298 2.41 -25.79 53.69
C GLY A 298 2.00 -27.17 53.17
N ASN A 299 1.41 -28.00 54.04
CA ASN A 299 0.88 -29.31 53.65
C ASN A 299 -0.28 -29.21 52.65
N HIS A 300 -1.16 -28.20 52.79
CA HIS A 300 -2.24 -27.95 51.84
C HIS A 300 -1.70 -27.54 50.46
N GLN A 301 -0.67 -26.69 50.41
CA GLN A 301 -0.01 -26.31 49.15
C GLN A 301 0.73 -27.46 48.48
N GLU A 302 1.30 -28.39 49.25
CA GLU A 302 1.94 -29.60 48.70
C GLU A 302 0.91 -30.59 48.17
N LEU A 303 -0.20 -30.79 48.90
CA LEU A 303 -1.33 -31.59 48.41
C LEU A 303 -1.97 -30.97 47.16
N GLN A 304 -2.10 -29.64 47.12
CA GLN A 304 -2.62 -28.91 45.96
C GLN A 304 -1.70 -29.05 44.74
N ARG A 305 -0.37 -28.97 44.91
CA ARG A 305 0.58 -29.25 43.84
C ARG A 305 0.49 -30.70 43.34
N ASN A 306 0.34 -31.67 44.24
CA ASN A 306 0.17 -33.07 43.85
C ASN A 306 -1.15 -33.31 43.10
N LEU A 307 -2.23 -32.64 43.50
CA LEU A 307 -3.51 -32.67 42.79
C LEU A 307 -3.42 -31.97 41.42
N GLU A 308 -2.69 -30.87 41.31
CA GLU A 308 -2.44 -30.19 40.03
C GLU A 308 -1.62 -31.06 39.07
N VAL A 309 -0.64 -31.81 39.58
CA VAL A 309 0.15 -32.79 38.81
C VAL A 309 -0.72 -33.96 38.36
N LEU A 310 -1.59 -34.50 39.23
CA LEU A 310 -2.54 -35.55 38.86
C LEU A 310 -3.57 -35.05 37.84
N ALA A 311 -4.10 -33.84 38.01
CA ALA A 311 -5.01 -33.21 37.06
C ALA A 311 -4.32 -32.89 35.73
N ALA A 312 -3.02 -32.58 35.74
CA ALA A 312 -2.23 -32.42 34.51
C ALA A 312 -2.01 -33.76 33.80
N SER A 313 -1.77 -34.83 34.55
CA SER A 313 -1.67 -36.20 34.04
C SER A 313 -2.99 -36.70 33.45
N GLU A 314 -4.11 -36.45 34.14
CA GLU A 314 -5.46 -36.78 33.67
C GLU A 314 -5.83 -35.98 32.41
N ARG A 315 -5.46 -34.70 32.34
CA ARG A 315 -5.59 -33.90 31.11
C ARG A 315 -4.71 -34.42 29.97
N ALA A 316 -3.50 -34.91 30.25
CA ALA A 316 -2.63 -35.51 29.24
C ALA A 316 -3.20 -36.83 28.70
N LEU A 317 -3.66 -37.72 29.59
CA LEU A 317 -4.36 -38.96 29.22
C LEU A 317 -5.67 -38.70 28.48
N SER A 318 -6.42 -37.67 28.86
CA SER A 318 -7.65 -37.27 28.17
C SER A 318 -7.34 -36.79 26.75
N ARG A 319 -6.30 -35.97 26.58
CA ARG A 319 -5.82 -35.55 25.25
C ARG A 319 -5.33 -36.73 24.41
N GLU A 320 -4.61 -37.69 24.99
CA GLU A 320 -4.19 -38.90 24.27
C GLU A 320 -5.39 -39.76 23.82
N LEU A 321 -6.41 -39.91 24.67
CA LEU A 321 -7.66 -40.60 24.31
C LEU A 321 -8.49 -39.84 23.27
N GLU A 322 -8.41 -38.52 23.27
CA GLU A 322 -9.09 -37.65 22.30
C GLU A 322 -8.37 -37.66 20.94
N VAL A 323 -7.03 -37.74 20.94
CA VAL A 323 -6.22 -37.99 19.75
C VAL A 323 -6.48 -39.40 19.20
N LEU A 324 -6.60 -40.41 20.05
CA LEU A 324 -6.95 -41.77 19.62
C LEU A 324 -8.39 -41.84 19.07
N ARG A 325 -9.35 -41.14 19.67
CA ARG A 325 -10.71 -40.98 19.12
C ARG A 325 -10.71 -40.18 17.82
N GLY A 326 -9.85 -39.18 17.69
CA GLY A 326 -9.60 -38.45 16.45
C GLY A 326 -9.08 -39.38 15.34
N HIS A 327 -8.12 -40.25 15.67
CA HIS A 327 -7.63 -41.26 14.73
C HIS A 327 -8.70 -42.30 14.35
N GLU A 328 -9.57 -42.69 15.27
CA GLU A 328 -10.69 -43.59 15.01
C GLU A 328 -11.75 -42.93 14.12
N THR A 329 -12.12 -41.68 14.39
CA THR A 329 -13.08 -40.92 13.56
C THR A 329 -12.53 -40.59 12.17
N VAL A 330 -11.23 -40.30 12.03
CA VAL A 330 -10.57 -40.16 10.73
C VAL A 330 -10.53 -41.50 9.99
N ARG A 331 -10.34 -42.61 10.70
CA ARG A 331 -10.39 -43.96 10.10
C ARG A 331 -11.81 -44.28 9.63
N GLU A 332 -12.84 -43.98 10.44
CA GLU A 332 -14.25 -44.15 10.09
C GLU A 332 -14.67 -43.24 8.93
N ALA A 333 -14.21 -41.98 8.91
CA ALA A 333 -14.40 -41.06 7.80
C ALA A 333 -13.71 -41.58 6.53
N SER A 334 -12.48 -42.12 6.62
CA SER A 334 -11.82 -42.72 5.46
C SER A 334 -12.54 -43.98 4.95
N TYR A 335 -13.15 -44.76 5.85
CA TYR A 335 -13.95 -45.93 5.48
C TYR A 335 -15.26 -45.51 4.81
N LYS A 336 -15.87 -44.42 5.31
CA LYS A 336 -17.05 -43.79 4.70
C LYS A 336 -16.72 -43.19 3.33
N ASP A 337 -15.62 -42.47 3.20
CA ASP A 337 -15.16 -41.91 1.91
C ASP A 337 -14.83 -43.03 0.92
N LEU A 338 -14.23 -44.14 1.36
CA LEU A 338 -14.01 -45.32 0.52
C LEU A 338 -15.34 -45.97 0.12
N GLN A 339 -16.32 -46.03 1.02
CA GLN A 339 -17.64 -46.56 0.75
C GLN A 339 -18.44 -45.66 -0.21
N ASP A 340 -18.33 -44.34 -0.07
CA ASP A 340 -18.96 -43.35 -0.93
C ASP A 340 -18.27 -43.27 -2.29
N MET A 341 -16.94 -43.43 -2.36
CA MET A 341 -16.22 -43.61 -3.62
C MET A 341 -16.56 -44.93 -4.30
N LEU A 342 -16.75 -46.01 -3.54
CA LEU A 342 -17.22 -47.28 -4.10
C LEU A 342 -18.65 -47.12 -4.65
N ALA A 343 -19.56 -46.49 -3.90
CA ALA A 343 -20.93 -46.22 -4.35
C ALA A 343 -20.98 -45.26 -5.55
N ALA A 344 -20.10 -44.25 -5.59
CA ALA A 344 -19.98 -43.35 -6.73
C ALA A 344 -19.36 -44.06 -7.95
N ALA A 345 -18.41 -44.97 -7.74
CA ALA A 345 -17.86 -45.80 -8.81
C ALA A 345 -18.88 -46.84 -9.31
N GLU A 346 -19.70 -47.42 -8.42
CA GLU A 346 -20.83 -48.30 -8.76
C GLU A 346 -21.89 -47.53 -9.54
N HIS A 347 -22.28 -46.34 -9.10
CA HIS A 347 -23.21 -45.46 -9.82
C HIS A 347 -22.63 -45.02 -11.17
N ASN A 348 -21.35 -44.66 -11.24
CA ASN A 348 -20.70 -44.33 -12.50
C ASN A 348 -20.60 -45.54 -13.43
N ASN A 349 -20.41 -46.75 -12.89
CA ASN A 349 -20.46 -47.98 -13.68
C ASN A 349 -21.88 -48.29 -14.14
N GLU A 350 -22.90 -48.09 -13.31
CA GLU A 350 -24.31 -48.20 -13.70
C GLU A 350 -24.68 -47.16 -14.76
N GLU A 351 -24.19 -45.92 -14.63
CA GLU A 351 -24.39 -44.86 -15.61
C GLU A 351 -23.62 -45.15 -16.90
N LEU A 352 -22.39 -45.67 -16.82
CA LEU A 352 -21.63 -46.10 -17.99
C LEU A 352 -22.28 -47.30 -18.66
N MET A 353 -22.84 -48.25 -17.92
CA MET A 353 -23.63 -49.36 -18.44
C MET A 353 -24.93 -48.86 -19.08
N ALA A 354 -25.64 -47.91 -18.47
CA ALA A 354 -26.84 -47.29 -19.04
C ALA A 354 -26.51 -46.43 -20.27
N ARG A 355 -25.36 -45.76 -20.31
CA ARG A 355 -24.82 -45.07 -21.48
C ARG A 355 -24.38 -46.07 -22.55
N LEU A 356 -23.80 -47.20 -22.17
CA LEU A 356 -23.42 -48.27 -23.10
C LEU A 356 -24.67 -48.90 -23.70
N ASP A 357 -25.68 -49.20 -22.90
CA ASP A 357 -26.99 -49.70 -23.33
C ASP A 357 -27.70 -48.64 -24.19
N GLY A 358 -27.65 -47.37 -23.80
CA GLY A 358 -28.14 -46.25 -24.62
C GLY A 358 -27.39 -46.10 -25.95
N VAL A 359 -26.07 -46.28 -25.97
CA VAL A 359 -25.27 -46.27 -27.21
C VAL A 359 -25.51 -47.54 -28.03
N LEU A 360 -25.77 -48.69 -27.40
CA LEU A 360 -26.12 -49.94 -28.07
C LEU A 360 -27.53 -49.88 -28.65
N ASP A 361 -28.47 -49.24 -27.96
CA ASP A 361 -29.82 -48.95 -28.43
C ASP A 361 -29.79 -47.88 -29.53
N GLU A 362 -28.98 -46.82 -29.39
CA GLU A 362 -28.75 -45.85 -30.46
C GLU A 362 -28.04 -46.48 -31.66
N LYS A 363 -27.11 -47.42 -31.46
CA LYS A 363 -26.49 -48.18 -32.53
C LYS A 363 -27.44 -49.21 -33.13
N GLY A 364 -28.35 -49.78 -32.35
CA GLY A 364 -29.44 -50.64 -32.82
C GLY A 364 -30.47 -49.85 -33.62
N GLN A 365 -30.80 -48.64 -33.18
CA GLN A 365 -31.67 -47.68 -33.88
C GLN A 365 -30.97 -47.05 -35.09
N ARG A 366 -29.66 -46.81 -35.06
CA ARG A 366 -28.85 -46.42 -36.23
C ARG A 366 -28.72 -47.57 -37.22
N ALA A 367 -28.52 -48.81 -36.78
CA ALA A 367 -28.55 -49.97 -37.66
C ALA A 367 -29.96 -50.18 -38.29
N ALA A 368 -31.02 -49.87 -37.54
CA ALA A 368 -32.40 -49.90 -38.04
C ALA A 368 -32.74 -48.69 -38.93
N SER A 369 -32.17 -47.50 -38.70
CA SER A 369 -32.31 -46.31 -39.55
C SER A 369 -31.36 -46.35 -40.75
N ASP A 370 -30.28 -47.14 -40.68
CA ASP A 370 -29.40 -47.49 -41.78
C ASP A 370 -30.04 -48.49 -42.76
N PHE A 371 -31.09 -49.18 -42.33
CA PHE A 371 -32.00 -49.89 -43.24
C PHE A 371 -32.98 -48.96 -43.96
N ASN A 372 -33.18 -47.72 -43.49
CA ASN A 372 -33.89 -46.65 -44.22
C ASN A 372 -32.94 -45.69 -44.96
N SER A 373 -31.63 -45.70 -44.66
CA SER A 373 -30.61 -45.04 -45.47
C SER A 373 -30.21 -45.85 -46.72
N ALA A 374 -30.75 -47.05 -46.93
CA ALA A 374 -30.74 -47.75 -48.22
C ALA A 374 -31.54 -47.01 -49.33
N GLN A 375 -32.46 -46.10 -48.95
CA GLN A 375 -33.13 -45.18 -49.87
C GLN A 375 -32.32 -43.89 -50.09
N LYS A 376 -31.54 -43.46 -49.08
CA LYS A 376 -30.58 -42.35 -49.18
C LYS A 376 -29.30 -42.74 -49.94
N ILE A 377 -28.92 -44.04 -49.97
CA ILE A 377 -27.83 -44.58 -50.80
C ILE A 377 -28.20 -44.53 -52.28
N HIS A 378 -29.48 -44.63 -52.65
CA HIS A 378 -29.93 -44.42 -54.04
C HIS A 378 -29.94 -42.93 -54.44
N GLU A 379 -30.20 -42.01 -53.50
CA GLU A 379 -30.06 -40.56 -53.71
C GLU A 379 -28.59 -40.12 -53.75
N LEU A 380 -27.74 -40.64 -52.85
CA LEU A 380 -26.30 -40.38 -52.81
C LEU A 380 -25.54 -41.06 -53.96
N LEU A 381 -26.05 -42.15 -54.55
CA LEU A 381 -25.53 -42.71 -55.81
C LEU A 381 -25.87 -41.84 -57.03
N ASN A 382 -26.97 -41.08 -56.98
CA ASN A 382 -27.29 -40.08 -58.00
C ASN A 382 -26.49 -38.79 -57.80
N GLU A 383 -26.27 -38.36 -56.55
CA GLU A 383 -25.38 -37.24 -56.22
C GLU A 383 -23.91 -37.57 -56.47
N LEU A 384 -23.47 -38.82 -56.28
CA LEU A 384 -22.15 -39.30 -56.66
C LEU A 384 -22.02 -39.40 -58.19
N LYS A 385 -23.09 -39.73 -58.93
CA LYS A 385 -23.09 -39.65 -60.41
C LYS A 385 -23.02 -38.21 -60.92
N GLU A 386 -23.67 -37.25 -60.26
CA GLU A 386 -23.56 -35.81 -60.60
C GLU A 386 -22.24 -35.19 -60.10
N ALA A 387 -21.65 -35.69 -59.02
CA ALA A 387 -20.31 -35.30 -58.56
C ALA A 387 -19.18 -35.94 -59.40
N GLU A 388 -19.38 -37.16 -59.91
CA GLU A 388 -18.48 -37.80 -60.88
C GLU A 388 -18.57 -37.11 -62.25
N LYS A 389 -19.76 -36.63 -62.63
CA LYS A 389 -19.96 -35.75 -63.80
C LYS A 389 -19.31 -34.37 -63.58
N GLY A 390 -19.45 -33.77 -62.40
CA GLY A 390 -18.73 -32.55 -62.01
C GLY A 390 -17.21 -32.73 -61.92
N ARG A 391 -16.73 -33.94 -61.58
CA ARG A 391 -15.30 -34.30 -61.63
C ARG A 391 -14.82 -34.46 -63.07
N ILE A 392 -15.64 -35.02 -63.97
CA ILE A 392 -15.37 -35.09 -65.41
C ILE A 392 -15.39 -33.70 -66.05
N ASP A 393 -16.29 -32.81 -65.63
CA ASP A 393 -16.37 -31.41 -66.08
C ASP A 393 -15.20 -30.57 -65.51
N ALA A 394 -14.76 -30.82 -64.27
CA ALA A 394 -13.55 -30.22 -63.70
C ALA A 394 -12.25 -30.79 -64.30
N LEU A 395 -12.25 -32.06 -64.73
CA LEU A 395 -11.16 -32.63 -65.53
C LEU A 395 -11.16 -32.01 -66.94
N ALA A 396 -12.32 -31.73 -67.53
CA ALA A 396 -12.47 -31.03 -68.80
C ALA A 396 -12.04 -29.56 -68.70
N GLU A 397 -12.31 -28.87 -67.59
CA GLU A 397 -11.78 -27.52 -67.32
C GLU A 397 -10.28 -27.54 -66.99
N GLY A 398 -9.77 -28.60 -66.35
CA GLY A 398 -8.34 -28.83 -66.15
C GLY A 398 -7.62 -29.13 -67.46
N GLU A 399 -8.28 -29.81 -68.39
CA GLU A 399 -7.84 -30.12 -69.75
C GLU A 399 -7.98 -28.90 -70.69
N GLU A 400 -8.92 -27.99 -70.41
CA GLU A 400 -9.04 -26.68 -71.07
C GLU A 400 -7.99 -25.68 -70.55
N ARG A 401 -7.70 -25.65 -69.24
CA ARG A 401 -6.55 -24.89 -68.69
C ARG A 401 -5.20 -25.47 -69.15
N ARG A 402 -5.12 -26.78 -69.37
CA ARG A 402 -3.97 -27.45 -70.00
C ARG A 402 -3.87 -27.12 -71.48
N ARG A 403 -4.99 -27.05 -72.23
CA ARG A 403 -5.04 -26.53 -73.61
C ARG A 403 -4.70 -25.04 -73.69
N GLN A 404 -5.05 -24.23 -72.70
CA GLN A 404 -4.67 -22.82 -72.62
C GLN A 404 -3.19 -22.65 -72.26
N ALA A 405 -2.63 -23.51 -71.42
CA ALA A 405 -1.19 -23.60 -71.15
C ALA A 405 -0.40 -24.14 -72.35
N GLU A 406 -0.94 -25.11 -73.09
CA GLU A 406 -0.40 -25.60 -74.36
C GLU A 406 -0.54 -24.55 -75.48
N GLN A 407 -1.59 -23.72 -75.51
CA GLN A 407 -1.71 -22.57 -76.42
C GLN A 407 -0.76 -21.43 -76.06
N LEU A 408 -0.42 -21.24 -74.78
CA LEU A 408 0.61 -20.30 -74.32
C LEU A 408 2.03 -20.84 -74.59
N ALA A 409 2.26 -22.13 -74.43
CA ALA A 409 3.49 -22.81 -74.82
C ALA A 409 3.66 -22.85 -76.35
N GLU A 410 2.56 -22.99 -77.11
CA GLU A 410 2.53 -22.87 -78.56
C GLU A 410 2.75 -21.42 -79.01
N LYS A 411 2.29 -20.40 -78.25
CA LYS A 411 2.65 -18.98 -78.48
C LYS A 411 4.13 -18.70 -78.20
N VAL A 412 4.74 -19.37 -77.24
CA VAL A 412 6.20 -19.30 -76.98
C VAL A 412 6.95 -20.06 -78.07
N ARG A 413 6.47 -21.23 -78.51
CA ARG A 413 7.00 -21.98 -79.66
C ARG A 413 6.88 -21.18 -80.96
N MET A 414 5.79 -20.48 -81.21
CA MET A 414 5.61 -19.57 -82.35
C MET A 414 6.49 -18.32 -82.26
N LYS A 415 6.88 -17.87 -81.06
CA LYS A 415 7.88 -16.80 -80.87
C LYS A 415 9.32 -17.29 -81.03
N ASP A 416 9.62 -18.53 -80.64
CA ASP A 416 10.89 -19.21 -80.92
C ASP A 416 11.03 -19.60 -82.40
N GLU A 417 9.93 -20.01 -83.06
CA GLU A 417 9.89 -20.22 -84.51
C GLU A 417 9.96 -18.88 -85.26
N ALA A 418 9.46 -17.76 -84.71
CA ALA A 418 9.65 -16.40 -85.26
C ALA A 418 11.09 -15.87 -85.07
N LEU A 419 11.78 -16.31 -84.02
CA LEU A 419 13.22 -16.09 -83.81
C LEU A 419 14.06 -16.93 -84.79
N LYS A 420 13.68 -18.19 -85.03
CA LYS A 420 14.24 -19.01 -86.12
C LYS A 420 13.88 -18.48 -87.51
N GLU A 421 12.73 -17.84 -87.70
CA GLU A 421 12.36 -17.16 -88.96
C GLU A 421 13.15 -15.86 -89.17
N ALA A 422 13.58 -15.19 -88.09
CA ALA A 422 14.52 -14.08 -88.14
C ALA A 422 15.97 -14.53 -88.42
N GLU A 423 16.37 -15.71 -87.93
CA GLU A 423 17.63 -16.38 -88.32
C GLU A 423 17.61 -16.90 -89.77
N VAL A 424 16.46 -17.43 -90.24
CA VAL A 424 16.25 -17.83 -91.65
C VAL A 424 16.14 -16.61 -92.57
N LYS A 425 15.69 -15.44 -92.09
CA LYS A 425 15.78 -14.16 -92.82
C LYS A 425 17.20 -13.57 -92.84
N MET A 426 18.08 -13.86 -91.87
CA MET A 426 19.52 -13.60 -91.99
C MET A 426 20.21 -14.57 -92.96
N ALA A 427 19.77 -15.85 -93.02
CA ALA A 427 20.23 -16.81 -94.03
C ALA A 427 19.73 -16.47 -95.46
N ALA A 428 18.61 -15.76 -95.60
CA ALA A 428 18.09 -15.27 -96.88
C ALA A 428 18.88 -14.09 -97.50
N TRP A 429 19.77 -13.43 -96.73
CA TRP A 429 20.76 -12.49 -97.30
C TRP A 429 22.06 -13.17 -97.73
N MET A 430 22.38 -14.36 -97.20
CA MET A 430 23.49 -15.19 -97.68
C MET A 430 23.16 -15.92 -99.00
N ILE A 431 21.88 -16.16 -99.30
CA ILE A 431 21.41 -16.70 -100.60
C ILE A 431 21.39 -15.64 -101.72
N LYS A 432 21.64 -14.35 -101.40
CA LYS A 432 21.97 -13.30 -102.38
C LYS A 432 23.47 -13.25 -102.73
N GLY A 433 24.29 -14.05 -102.04
CA GLY A 433 25.71 -14.28 -102.35
C GLY A 433 25.97 -15.50 -103.24
N GLU A 434 25.07 -16.49 -103.25
CA GLU A 434 25.28 -17.75 -104.00
C GLU A 434 24.59 -17.80 -105.38
N GLN A 435 23.87 -16.75 -105.79
CA GLN A 435 23.29 -16.62 -107.14
C GLN A 435 24.13 -15.76 -108.10
N LEU A 436 25.39 -15.48 -107.76
CA LEU A 436 26.41 -14.97 -108.68
C LEU A 436 27.60 -15.94 -108.82
N GLN A 437 27.41 -17.20 -108.42
CA GLN A 437 28.35 -18.30 -108.65
C GLN A 437 27.94 -19.24 -109.79
N THR A 438 26.81 -18.95 -110.44
CA THR A 438 26.31 -19.62 -111.67
C THR A 438 26.39 -18.72 -112.91
N ARG A 439 27.21 -17.66 -112.85
CA ARG A 439 27.65 -16.86 -114.02
C ARG A 439 29.17 -16.91 -114.25
N ALA A 440 29.89 -17.71 -113.46
CA ALA A 440 31.35 -17.87 -113.52
C ALA A 440 31.81 -19.10 -114.33
N GLU A 441 30.90 -19.92 -114.84
CA GLU A 441 31.24 -21.14 -115.62
C GLU A 441 31.15 -20.94 -117.15
N GLU A 442 30.62 -19.80 -117.64
CA GLU A 442 30.47 -19.52 -119.09
C GLU A 442 31.37 -18.38 -119.63
N HIS A 443 32.26 -17.84 -118.80
CA HIS A 443 33.37 -16.99 -119.27
C HIS A 443 34.75 -17.63 -119.05
N ARG A 444 34.80 -18.96 -119.03
CA ARG A 444 36.04 -19.76 -119.17
C ARG A 444 36.67 -19.68 -120.57
N ASN A 445 36.07 -18.97 -121.53
CA ASN A 445 36.59 -18.81 -122.91
C ASN A 445 37.03 -17.37 -123.28
N VAL A 446 37.27 -16.48 -122.31
CA VAL A 446 37.87 -15.14 -122.57
C VAL A 446 39.08 -14.84 -121.65
N MET A 447 39.58 -15.86 -120.94
CA MET A 447 40.86 -15.85 -120.20
C MET A 447 42.01 -16.34 -121.10
N ASP A 448 42.13 -15.77 -122.30
CA ASP A 448 43.27 -16.02 -123.21
C ASP A 448 43.83 -14.72 -123.84
N LYS A 449 43.39 -13.53 -123.38
CA LYS A 449 43.78 -12.26 -124.02
C LYS A 449 44.14 -11.06 -123.13
N LEU A 450 44.25 -11.17 -121.81
CA LEU A 450 44.77 -10.04 -120.99
C LEU A 450 45.72 -10.48 -119.87
N GLN A 451 46.75 -11.23 -120.26
CA GLN A 451 47.93 -11.54 -119.46
C GLN A 451 48.98 -10.41 -119.62
N GLY A 452 48.74 -9.25 -119.00
CA GLY A 452 49.64 -8.09 -119.16
C GLY A 452 49.57 -6.96 -118.12
N ALA A 453 48.84 -7.07 -117.02
CA ALA A 453 48.69 -5.98 -116.04
C ALA A 453 48.93 -6.41 -114.58
N LEU A 454 50.04 -7.12 -114.32
CA LEU A 454 50.50 -7.59 -113.01
C LEU A 454 51.79 -6.84 -112.58
N ALA A 455 51.76 -5.51 -112.55
CA ALA A 455 52.89 -4.69 -112.05
C ALA A 455 52.47 -3.47 -111.20
N VAL A 456 51.17 -3.28 -110.91
CA VAL A 456 50.66 -2.14 -110.11
C VAL A 456 50.01 -2.61 -108.79
N ARG A 457 49.96 -3.92 -108.53
CA ARG A 457 49.29 -4.53 -107.36
C ARG A 457 50.20 -4.86 -106.17
N GLU A 458 51.50 -4.61 -106.24
CA GLU A 458 52.46 -4.93 -105.16
C GLU A 458 52.59 -3.83 -104.10
N GLU A 459 52.24 -2.57 -104.42
CA GLU A 459 52.37 -1.43 -103.50
C GLU A 459 51.11 -1.23 -102.62
N GLU A 460 49.92 -1.59 -103.12
CA GLU A 460 48.67 -1.58 -102.34
C GLU A 460 48.59 -2.73 -101.33
N THR A 461 49.23 -3.88 -101.62
CA THR A 461 49.28 -5.02 -100.69
C THR A 461 50.13 -4.75 -99.45
N SER A 462 51.22 -3.98 -99.57
CA SER A 462 52.09 -3.62 -98.44
C SER A 462 51.38 -2.69 -97.44
N ASN A 463 50.59 -1.74 -97.95
CA ASN A 463 49.88 -0.76 -97.11
C ASN A 463 48.66 -1.38 -96.39
N LEU A 464 47.94 -2.30 -97.05
CA LEU A 464 46.85 -3.07 -96.43
C LEU A 464 47.38 -4.08 -95.39
N GLN A 465 48.58 -4.63 -95.60
CA GLN A 465 49.21 -5.56 -94.65
C GLN A 465 49.67 -4.87 -93.36
N LYS A 466 50.07 -3.60 -93.43
CA LYS A 466 50.42 -2.77 -92.27
C LYS A 466 49.19 -2.36 -91.45
N GLN A 467 48.11 -1.94 -92.13
CA GLN A 467 46.82 -1.63 -91.48
C GLN A 467 46.18 -2.86 -90.82
N LEU A 468 46.36 -4.06 -91.40
CA LEU A 468 45.93 -5.32 -90.80
C LEU A 468 46.71 -5.67 -89.53
N GLN A 469 48.02 -5.39 -89.48
CA GLN A 469 48.83 -5.60 -88.27
C GLN A 469 48.46 -4.62 -87.14
N ASP A 470 48.22 -3.36 -87.47
CA ASP A 470 47.80 -2.35 -86.48
C ASP A 470 46.39 -2.65 -85.92
N LEU A 471 45.47 -3.12 -86.78
CA LEU A 471 44.14 -3.58 -86.35
C LEU A 471 44.19 -4.88 -85.54
N GLN A 472 45.09 -5.82 -85.88
CA GLN A 472 45.30 -7.03 -85.07
C GLN A 472 45.83 -6.69 -83.68
N HIS A 473 46.76 -5.74 -83.56
CA HIS A 473 47.29 -5.34 -82.27
C HIS A 473 46.26 -4.55 -81.42
N SER A 474 45.43 -3.73 -82.06
CA SER A 474 44.29 -3.06 -81.44
C SER A 474 43.23 -4.06 -80.95
N LEU A 475 42.96 -5.12 -81.73
CA LEU A 475 42.06 -6.21 -81.32
C LEU A 475 42.61 -7.02 -80.14
N GLU A 476 43.90 -7.33 -80.13
CA GLU A 476 44.53 -8.04 -78.99
C GLU A 476 44.53 -7.21 -77.70
N THR A 477 44.71 -5.89 -77.80
CA THR A 477 44.63 -4.99 -76.64
C THR A 477 43.20 -4.85 -76.14
N MET A 478 42.22 -4.71 -77.04
CA MET A 478 40.79 -4.74 -76.68
C MET A 478 40.37 -6.08 -76.07
N GLU A 479 40.88 -7.21 -76.56
CA GLU A 479 40.56 -8.53 -76.01
C GLU A 479 41.18 -8.74 -74.62
N LYS A 480 42.37 -8.21 -74.37
CA LYS A 480 42.99 -8.20 -73.03
C LYS A 480 42.21 -7.29 -72.07
N GLN A 481 41.78 -6.11 -72.51
CA GLN A 481 40.95 -5.19 -71.72
C GLN A 481 39.60 -5.84 -71.37
N ALA A 482 38.91 -6.44 -72.35
CA ALA A 482 37.65 -7.15 -72.14
C ALA A 482 37.81 -8.38 -71.21
N LYS A 483 38.97 -9.04 -71.20
CA LYS A 483 39.27 -10.13 -70.24
C LYS A 483 39.49 -9.62 -68.82
N VAL A 484 40.04 -8.41 -68.64
CA VAL A 484 40.18 -7.77 -67.32
C VAL A 484 38.83 -7.30 -66.81
N GLU A 485 38.05 -6.60 -67.64
CA GLU A 485 36.69 -6.15 -67.28
C GLU A 485 35.77 -7.32 -66.95
N ARG A 486 35.84 -8.44 -67.69
CA ARG A 486 35.09 -9.66 -67.34
C ARG A 486 35.49 -10.25 -65.99
N LYS A 487 36.77 -10.15 -65.61
CA LYS A 487 37.23 -10.62 -64.30
C LYS A 487 36.77 -9.71 -63.16
N GLU A 488 36.75 -8.39 -63.36
CA GLU A 488 36.17 -7.45 -62.40
C GLU A 488 34.66 -7.65 -62.27
N MET A 489 33.93 -7.73 -63.38
CA MET A 489 32.48 -7.99 -63.36
C MET A 489 32.14 -9.34 -62.71
N GLN A 490 32.98 -10.36 -62.87
CA GLN A 490 32.80 -11.66 -62.20
C GLN A 490 33.05 -11.55 -60.69
N LYS A 491 34.03 -10.74 -60.27
CA LYS A 491 34.34 -10.50 -58.87
C LYS A 491 33.23 -9.70 -58.18
N ASP A 492 32.70 -8.69 -58.86
CA ASP A 492 31.56 -7.90 -58.38
C ASP A 492 30.29 -8.76 -58.28
N LYS A 493 30.08 -9.68 -59.23
CA LYS A 493 28.99 -10.67 -59.18
C LYS A 493 29.12 -11.59 -57.96
N GLU A 494 30.31 -12.12 -57.69
CA GLU A 494 30.57 -12.96 -56.52
C GLU A 494 30.37 -12.20 -55.20
N GLU A 495 30.74 -10.91 -55.14
CA GLU A 495 30.49 -10.07 -53.98
C GLU A 495 28.99 -9.76 -53.78
N LEU A 496 28.25 -9.53 -54.86
CA LEU A 496 26.80 -9.35 -54.84
C LEU A 496 26.07 -10.64 -54.42
N GLU A 497 26.49 -11.80 -54.92
CA GLU A 497 25.94 -13.10 -54.51
C GLU A 497 26.16 -13.35 -53.01
N LYS A 498 27.31 -12.95 -52.47
CA LYS A 498 27.61 -13.06 -51.03
C LYS A 498 26.79 -12.10 -50.16
N LYS A 499 26.50 -10.88 -50.67
CA LYS A 499 25.60 -9.92 -50.01
C LYS A 499 24.14 -10.40 -50.06
N MET A 500 23.71 -10.98 -51.18
CA MET A 500 22.39 -11.59 -51.34
C MET A 500 22.18 -12.75 -50.38
N SER A 501 23.16 -13.65 -50.22
CA SER A 501 23.06 -14.76 -49.25
C SER A 501 22.98 -14.26 -47.80
N GLY A 502 23.72 -13.20 -47.45
CA GLY A 502 23.63 -12.59 -46.12
C GLY A 502 22.26 -11.93 -45.84
N LEU A 503 21.65 -11.31 -46.86
CA LEU A 503 20.30 -10.75 -46.76
C LEU A 503 19.22 -11.84 -46.69
N GLU A 504 19.39 -12.96 -47.39
CA GLU A 504 18.49 -14.12 -47.26
C GLU A 504 18.51 -14.71 -45.85
N GLU A 505 19.69 -14.81 -45.23
CA GLU A 505 19.85 -15.31 -43.87
C GLU A 505 19.20 -14.37 -42.82
N GLN A 506 19.30 -13.05 -43.04
CA GLN A 506 18.59 -12.05 -42.24
C GLN A 506 17.08 -12.11 -42.43
N LEU A 507 16.58 -12.29 -43.66
CA LEU A 507 15.16 -12.47 -43.94
C LEU A 507 14.59 -13.75 -43.32
N GLN A 508 15.37 -14.84 -43.31
CA GLN A 508 15.01 -16.11 -42.68
C GLN A 508 14.90 -15.94 -41.16
N THR A 509 15.81 -15.18 -40.55
CA THR A 509 15.81 -14.85 -39.12
C THR A 509 14.64 -13.95 -38.73
N LEU A 510 14.33 -12.94 -39.55
CA LEU A 510 13.16 -12.08 -39.33
C LEU A 510 11.85 -12.86 -39.49
N ARG A 511 11.77 -13.81 -40.44
CA ARG A 511 10.61 -14.71 -40.56
C ARG A 511 10.42 -15.61 -39.36
N SER A 512 11.49 -16.17 -38.80
CA SER A 512 11.37 -17.03 -37.61
C SER A 512 10.96 -16.22 -36.37
N GLN A 513 11.46 -14.99 -36.22
CA GLN A 513 11.02 -14.05 -35.18
C GLN A 513 9.56 -13.63 -35.35
N LEU A 514 9.11 -13.33 -36.58
CA LEU A 514 7.71 -13.00 -36.86
C LEU A 514 6.79 -14.17 -36.49
N LYS A 515 7.17 -15.40 -36.85
CA LYS A 515 6.38 -16.61 -36.55
C LYS A 515 6.31 -16.90 -35.03
N ALA A 516 7.37 -16.60 -34.29
CA ALA A 516 7.38 -16.68 -32.83
C ALA A 516 6.51 -15.59 -32.17
N LYS A 517 6.46 -14.38 -32.75
CA LYS A 517 5.57 -13.30 -32.30
C LYS A 517 4.12 -13.59 -32.64
N GLU A 518 3.83 -14.19 -33.80
CA GLU A 518 2.49 -14.65 -34.19
C GLU A 518 1.97 -15.73 -33.24
N SER A 519 2.80 -16.72 -32.87
CA SER A 519 2.39 -17.76 -31.91
C SER A 519 2.17 -17.21 -30.49
N SER A 520 2.98 -16.23 -30.07
CA SER A 520 2.80 -15.50 -28.81
C SER A 520 1.55 -14.61 -28.80
N LEU A 521 1.20 -13.99 -29.94
CA LEU A 521 -0.03 -13.22 -30.07
C LEU A 521 -1.27 -14.14 -30.03
N LEU A 522 -1.17 -15.34 -30.62
CA LEU A 522 -2.25 -16.32 -30.61
C LEU A 522 -2.49 -16.91 -29.21
N SER A 523 -1.43 -17.10 -28.42
CA SER A 523 -1.56 -17.51 -27.01
C SER A 523 -2.10 -16.38 -26.13
N SER A 524 -1.67 -15.13 -26.38
CA SER A 524 -2.23 -13.94 -25.72
C SER A 524 -3.72 -13.77 -26.02
N THR A 525 -4.13 -13.95 -27.28
CA THR A 525 -5.55 -13.88 -27.70
C THR A 525 -6.40 -14.94 -27.01
N LYS A 526 -5.90 -16.18 -26.85
CA LYS A 526 -6.58 -17.24 -26.08
C LYS A 526 -6.69 -16.90 -24.60
N ARG A 527 -5.69 -16.24 -24.02
CA ARG A 527 -5.72 -15.77 -22.62
C ARG A 527 -6.74 -14.65 -22.43
N VAL A 528 -6.84 -13.70 -23.36
CA VAL A 528 -7.86 -12.64 -23.33
C VAL A 528 -9.26 -13.25 -23.41
N GLN A 529 -9.51 -14.20 -24.31
CA GLN A 529 -10.81 -14.88 -24.40
C GLN A 529 -11.17 -15.69 -23.13
N PHE A 530 -10.18 -16.27 -22.46
CA PHE A 530 -10.40 -16.94 -21.17
C PHE A 530 -10.79 -15.93 -20.07
N LEU A 531 -10.07 -14.80 -20.00
CA LEU A 531 -10.35 -13.74 -19.04
C LEU A 531 -11.70 -13.04 -19.30
N GLU A 532 -12.11 -12.90 -20.56
CA GLU A 532 -13.44 -12.40 -20.93
C GLU A 532 -14.55 -13.34 -20.41
N LYS A 533 -14.41 -14.66 -20.57
CA LYS A 533 -15.36 -15.64 -20.02
C LYS A 533 -15.38 -15.65 -18.50
N GLU A 534 -14.22 -15.51 -17.85
CA GLU A 534 -14.11 -15.42 -16.38
C GLU A 534 -14.78 -14.13 -15.86
N SER A 535 -14.64 -13.01 -16.60
CA SER A 535 -15.31 -11.75 -16.31
C SER A 535 -16.83 -11.83 -16.48
N GLU A 536 -17.33 -12.50 -17.53
CA GLU A 536 -18.77 -12.74 -17.72
C GLU A 536 -19.36 -13.63 -16.62
N LYS A 537 -18.63 -14.66 -16.18
CA LYS A 537 -19.04 -15.50 -15.05
C LYS A 537 -19.12 -14.70 -13.75
N LEU A 538 -18.09 -13.91 -13.43
CA LEU A 538 -18.11 -13.02 -12.26
C LEU A 538 -19.24 -11.98 -12.30
N LYS A 539 -19.62 -11.51 -13.49
CA LYS A 539 -20.76 -10.60 -13.67
C LYS A 539 -22.09 -11.29 -13.36
N SER A 540 -22.25 -12.55 -13.76
CA SER A 540 -23.41 -13.39 -13.41
C SER A 540 -23.47 -13.65 -11.90
N ASP A 541 -22.34 -13.99 -11.28
CA ASP A 541 -22.25 -14.26 -9.84
C ASP A 541 -22.52 -12.99 -9.01
N LYS A 542 -22.04 -11.83 -9.47
CA LYS A 542 -22.37 -10.52 -8.87
C LYS A 542 -23.85 -10.16 -8.98
N GLN A 543 -24.54 -10.65 -10.01
CA GLN A 543 -25.98 -10.45 -10.16
C GLN A 543 -26.76 -11.37 -9.23
N SER A 544 -26.36 -12.65 -9.10
CA SER A 544 -26.99 -13.58 -8.16
C SER A 544 -26.81 -13.12 -6.71
N LEU A 545 -25.63 -12.59 -6.34
CA LEU A 545 -25.40 -12.01 -5.02
C LEU A 545 -26.28 -10.79 -4.75
N ARG A 546 -26.55 -9.95 -5.76
CA ARG A 546 -27.46 -8.80 -5.60
C ARG A 546 -28.89 -9.25 -5.35
N GLU A 547 -29.33 -10.31 -6.01
CA GLU A 547 -30.66 -10.88 -5.80
C GLU A 547 -30.79 -11.53 -4.42
N THR A 548 -29.76 -12.20 -3.90
CA THR A 548 -29.77 -12.75 -2.55
C THR A 548 -29.72 -11.67 -1.47
N MET A 549 -28.91 -10.61 -1.65
CA MET A 549 -28.90 -9.47 -0.74
C MET A 549 -30.26 -8.77 -0.68
N SER A 550 -30.92 -8.56 -1.83
CA SER A 550 -32.28 -7.97 -1.85
C SER A 550 -33.32 -8.84 -1.13
N LYS A 551 -33.23 -10.17 -1.23
CA LYS A 551 -34.09 -11.09 -0.47
C LYS A 551 -33.82 -11.01 1.04
N LEU A 552 -32.56 -10.99 1.46
CA LEU A 552 -32.19 -10.85 2.87
C LEU A 552 -32.63 -9.51 3.46
N GLU A 553 -32.54 -8.43 2.69
CA GLU A 553 -32.98 -7.09 3.10
C GLU A 553 -34.51 -7.02 3.30
N ASN A 554 -35.28 -7.67 2.43
CA ASN A 554 -36.72 -7.78 2.60
C ASN A 554 -37.09 -8.64 3.82
N ASN A 555 -36.38 -9.75 4.04
CA ASN A 555 -36.58 -10.59 5.23
C ASN A 555 -36.27 -9.85 6.53
N THR A 556 -35.23 -9.01 6.55
CA THR A 556 -34.90 -8.18 7.73
C THR A 556 -35.95 -7.11 7.99
N LYS A 557 -36.50 -6.48 6.95
CA LYS A 557 -37.63 -5.54 7.08
C LYS A 557 -38.88 -6.22 7.65
N GLU A 558 -39.15 -7.46 7.24
CA GLU A 558 -40.28 -8.22 7.74
C GLU A 558 -40.08 -8.70 9.19
N GLN A 559 -38.86 -9.09 9.57
CA GLN A 559 -38.52 -9.39 10.97
C GLN A 559 -38.62 -8.16 11.86
N ALA A 560 -38.19 -6.98 11.40
CA ALA A 560 -38.33 -5.73 12.14
C ALA A 560 -39.81 -5.38 12.41
N LYS A 561 -40.70 -5.65 11.45
CA LYS A 561 -42.15 -5.46 11.62
C LYS A 561 -42.71 -6.41 12.68
N LYS A 562 -42.32 -7.69 12.65
CA LYS A 562 -42.75 -8.69 13.64
C LYS A 562 -42.28 -8.33 15.05
N ILE A 563 -41.04 -7.85 15.21
CA ILE A 563 -40.53 -7.37 16.50
C ILE A 563 -41.36 -6.19 17.04
N GLY A 564 -41.85 -5.30 16.16
CA GLY A 564 -42.80 -4.25 16.52
C GLY A 564 -44.13 -4.81 17.04
N GLU A 565 -44.71 -5.77 16.32
CA GLU A 565 -45.95 -6.44 16.73
C GLU A 565 -45.79 -7.19 18.07
N TYR A 566 -44.64 -7.82 18.31
CA TYR A 566 -44.31 -8.46 19.60
C TYR A 566 -44.22 -7.46 20.75
N LYS A 567 -43.65 -6.28 20.54
CA LYS A 567 -43.60 -5.23 21.56
C LYS A 567 -45.01 -4.76 21.96
N ASP A 568 -45.90 -4.63 20.99
CA ASP A 568 -47.30 -4.25 21.23
C ASP A 568 -48.07 -5.33 22.01
N ILE A 569 -47.80 -6.61 21.72
CA ILE A 569 -48.39 -7.73 22.47
C ILE A 569 -47.86 -7.76 23.92
N CYS A 570 -46.55 -7.57 24.13
CA CYS A 570 -45.95 -7.49 25.46
C CYS A 570 -46.51 -6.32 26.28
N ALA A 571 -46.75 -5.17 25.66
CA ALA A 571 -47.37 -4.02 26.32
C ALA A 571 -48.81 -4.32 26.78
N LYS A 572 -49.60 -5.01 25.95
CA LYS A 572 -50.97 -5.45 26.30
C LYS A 572 -50.98 -6.47 27.43
N LEU A 573 -50.08 -7.44 27.41
CA LEU A 573 -49.93 -8.43 28.48
C LEU A 573 -49.50 -7.80 29.81
N MET A 574 -48.61 -6.81 29.78
CA MET A 574 -48.23 -6.06 30.99
C MET A 574 -49.42 -5.31 31.59
N GLU A 575 -50.29 -4.73 30.75
CA GLU A 575 -51.51 -4.05 31.20
C GLU A 575 -52.54 -5.03 31.81
N GLU A 576 -52.70 -6.22 31.22
CA GLU A 576 -53.54 -7.27 31.80
C GLU A 576 -52.98 -7.81 33.13
N ASN A 577 -51.67 -8.00 33.24
CA ASN A 577 -51.03 -8.43 34.49
C ASN A 577 -51.22 -7.41 35.61
N SER A 578 -51.14 -6.12 35.29
CA SER A 578 -51.43 -5.03 36.24
C SER A 578 -52.88 -5.10 36.74
N LYS A 579 -53.85 -5.35 35.86
CA LYS A 579 -55.27 -5.51 36.20
C LYS A 579 -55.51 -6.74 37.09
N LEU A 580 -54.84 -7.87 36.79
CA LEU A 580 -54.92 -9.09 37.59
C LEU A 580 -54.34 -8.89 39.00
N LEU A 581 -53.18 -8.25 39.12
CA LEU A 581 -52.58 -7.89 40.42
C LEU A 581 -53.51 -7.01 41.26
N GLN A 582 -54.19 -6.05 40.63
CA GLN A 582 -55.14 -5.18 41.33
C GLN A 582 -56.39 -5.93 41.81
N MET A 583 -56.82 -6.96 41.09
CA MET A 583 -57.94 -7.83 41.48
C MET A 583 -57.56 -8.79 42.60
N VAL A 584 -56.33 -9.33 42.60
CA VAL A 584 -55.80 -10.17 43.68
C VAL A 584 -55.74 -9.39 45.00
N ASN A 585 -55.25 -8.15 44.98
CA ASN A 585 -55.20 -7.31 46.18
C ASN A 585 -56.60 -7.04 46.76
N LYS A 586 -57.59 -6.77 45.90
CA LYS A 586 -58.99 -6.60 46.34
C LYS A 586 -59.55 -7.88 46.96
N ASN A 587 -59.24 -9.05 46.39
CA ASN A 587 -59.67 -10.33 46.96
C ASN A 587 -59.01 -10.63 48.31
N GLU A 588 -57.75 -10.22 48.51
CA GLU A 588 -57.10 -10.33 49.82
C GLU A 588 -57.72 -9.40 50.87
N GLU A 589 -58.12 -8.19 50.50
CA GLU A 589 -58.86 -7.26 51.36
C GLU A 589 -60.22 -7.85 51.76
N THR A 590 -61.00 -8.35 50.80
CA THR A 590 -62.30 -8.98 51.12
C THR A 590 -62.16 -10.23 51.99
N LYS A 591 -61.04 -10.96 51.86
CA LYS A 591 -60.75 -12.14 52.69
C LYS A 591 -60.43 -11.75 54.14
N LYS A 592 -59.74 -10.62 54.35
CA LYS A 592 -59.50 -10.07 55.69
C LYS A 592 -60.81 -9.65 56.35
N GLU A 593 -61.68 -8.95 55.64
CA GLU A 593 -63.01 -8.56 56.13
C GLU A 593 -63.85 -9.78 56.52
N LEU A 594 -63.84 -10.85 55.71
CA LEU A 594 -64.54 -12.10 56.03
C LEU A 594 -63.98 -12.82 57.27
N LEU A 595 -62.67 -12.77 57.49
CA LEU A 595 -62.04 -13.35 58.69
C LEU A 595 -62.37 -12.56 59.96
N GLU A 596 -62.46 -11.24 59.85
CA GLU A 596 -62.90 -10.35 60.94
C GLU A 596 -64.38 -10.55 61.28
N ASN A 597 -65.23 -10.70 60.26
CA ASN A 597 -66.64 -11.04 60.48
C ASN A 597 -66.79 -12.42 61.11
N LYS A 598 -65.99 -13.42 60.70
CA LYS A 598 -66.00 -14.76 61.29
C LYS A 598 -65.62 -14.74 62.78
N SER A 599 -64.57 -13.99 63.16
CA SER A 599 -64.15 -13.92 64.57
C SER A 599 -65.19 -13.21 65.45
N SER A 600 -65.89 -12.20 64.91
CA SER A 600 -67.00 -11.54 65.60
C SER A 600 -68.17 -12.51 65.87
N LEU A 601 -68.55 -13.33 64.88
CA LEU A 601 -69.62 -14.32 65.01
C LEU A 601 -69.25 -15.45 65.99
N GLU A 602 -67.98 -15.87 66.02
CA GLU A 602 -67.49 -16.87 66.98
C GLU A 602 -67.54 -16.34 68.43
N SER A 603 -67.32 -15.03 68.64
CA SER A 603 -67.45 -14.37 69.94
C SER A 603 -68.92 -14.29 70.41
N GLU A 604 -69.83 -13.93 69.50
CA GLU A 604 -71.28 -13.92 69.80
C GLU A 604 -71.80 -15.33 70.13
N LEU A 605 -71.33 -16.36 69.42
CA LEU A 605 -71.74 -17.75 69.64
C LEU A 605 -71.20 -18.30 70.97
N ALA A 606 -70.04 -17.84 71.44
CA ALA A 606 -69.53 -18.13 72.78
C ALA A 606 -70.36 -17.45 73.88
N GLY A 607 -70.82 -16.21 73.66
CA GLY A 607 -71.72 -15.50 74.56
C GLY A 607 -73.09 -16.18 74.71
N LEU A 608 -73.65 -16.66 73.60
CA LEU A 608 -74.92 -17.39 73.61
C LEU A 608 -74.82 -18.74 74.35
N LYS A 609 -73.72 -19.49 74.18
CA LYS A 609 -73.46 -20.74 74.93
C LYS A 609 -73.27 -20.52 76.43
N ALA A 610 -72.74 -19.37 76.85
CA ALA A 610 -72.66 -19.00 78.27
C ALA A 610 -74.05 -18.68 78.86
N SER A 611 -74.91 -18.01 78.08
CA SER A 611 -76.29 -17.73 78.48
C SER A 611 -77.18 -18.98 78.57
N GLU A 612 -76.95 -19.97 77.70
CA GLU A 612 -77.65 -21.27 77.70
C GLU A 612 -77.33 -22.08 78.98
N LYS A 613 -76.06 -22.08 79.42
CA LYS A 613 -75.66 -22.73 80.69
C LYS A 613 -76.25 -22.05 81.93
N GLN A 614 -76.51 -20.75 81.88
CA GLN A 614 -77.11 -19.99 82.98
C GLN A 614 -78.63 -20.22 83.08
N LEU A 615 -79.30 -20.42 81.94
CA LEU A 615 -80.73 -20.78 81.89
C LEU A 615 -80.97 -22.24 82.32
N GLN A 616 -80.04 -23.15 82.03
CA GLN A 616 -80.13 -24.56 82.46
C GLN A 616 -80.05 -24.72 83.99
N ALA A 617 -79.39 -23.79 84.71
CA ALA A 617 -79.33 -23.78 86.18
C ALA A 617 -80.58 -23.18 86.84
N GLN A 618 -81.41 -22.43 86.10
CA GLN A 618 -82.64 -21.80 86.62
C GLN A 618 -83.90 -22.68 86.45
N ILE A 619 -83.78 -23.83 85.77
CA ILE A 619 -84.90 -24.75 85.52
C ILE A 619 -85.08 -25.77 86.66
N ASP A 620 -84.10 -25.92 87.57
CA ASP A 620 -84.13 -26.94 88.63
C ASP A 620 -84.82 -26.51 89.94
N ASP A 621 -85.43 -25.32 90.03
CA ASP A 621 -86.21 -24.96 91.21
C ASP A 621 -87.49 -24.16 90.91
N GLY A 622 -88.59 -24.56 91.56
CA GLY A 622 -89.82 -23.76 91.65
C GLY A 622 -91.00 -24.21 90.78
N LYS A 623 -91.97 -24.88 91.42
CA LYS A 623 -93.35 -25.06 90.93
C LYS A 623 -94.00 -23.70 90.66
N VAL A 624 -94.52 -23.47 89.45
CA VAL A 624 -95.29 -22.25 89.16
C VAL A 624 -96.62 -22.53 88.45
N THR A 625 -97.60 -21.67 88.74
CA THR A 625 -99.02 -21.78 88.38
C THR A 625 -99.31 -21.32 86.94
N VAL A 626 -100.49 -21.69 86.43
CA VAL A 626 -100.85 -21.69 84.99
C VAL A 626 -100.82 -20.30 84.33
N ASP A 627 -101.04 -19.21 85.06
CA ASP A 627 -101.09 -17.86 84.47
C ASP A 627 -99.69 -17.29 84.12
N GLU A 628 -98.64 -17.67 84.85
CA GLU A 628 -97.26 -17.27 84.50
C GLU A 628 -96.66 -18.08 83.34
N ARG A 629 -97.26 -19.23 83.02
CA ARG A 629 -96.86 -20.07 81.89
C ARG A 629 -97.33 -19.48 80.57
N GLU A 630 -98.49 -18.83 80.55
CA GLU A 630 -99.03 -18.18 79.35
C GLU A 630 -98.29 -16.88 79.02
N GLN A 631 -97.83 -16.12 80.03
CA GLN A 631 -97.00 -14.94 79.82
C GLN A 631 -95.59 -15.31 79.34
N ARG A 632 -94.97 -16.36 79.92
CA ARG A 632 -93.69 -16.90 79.44
C ARG A 632 -93.77 -17.38 77.99
N LEU A 633 -94.83 -18.10 77.60
CA LEU A 633 -95.00 -18.53 76.21
C LEU A 633 -95.18 -17.36 75.22
N ARG A 634 -95.71 -16.21 75.65
CA ARG A 634 -95.81 -15.01 74.80
C ARG A 634 -94.49 -14.27 74.69
N GLU A 635 -93.73 -14.17 75.77
CA GLU A 635 -92.37 -13.60 75.75
C GLU A 635 -91.40 -14.51 74.97
N GLU A 636 -91.55 -15.83 75.08
CA GLU A 636 -90.75 -16.83 74.37
C GLU A 636 -91.10 -16.89 72.88
N ASN A 637 -92.37 -16.75 72.49
CA ASN A 637 -92.72 -16.57 71.08
C ASN A 637 -92.16 -15.25 70.51
N ARG A 638 -92.11 -14.17 71.31
CA ARG A 638 -91.52 -12.90 70.86
C ARG A 638 -90.01 -13.02 70.67
N SER A 639 -89.31 -13.69 71.58
CA SER A 639 -87.86 -13.90 71.46
C SER A 639 -87.51 -14.88 70.32
N LEU A 640 -88.36 -15.89 70.07
CA LEU A 640 -88.23 -16.79 68.94
C LEU A 640 -88.46 -16.06 67.61
N ASP A 641 -89.46 -15.18 67.51
CA ASP A 641 -89.70 -14.36 66.30
C ASP A 641 -88.52 -13.40 66.03
N GLU A 642 -87.95 -12.77 67.06
CA GLU A 642 -86.76 -11.92 66.92
C GLU A 642 -85.52 -12.72 66.50
N SER A 643 -85.36 -13.93 67.03
CA SER A 643 -84.26 -14.84 66.66
C SER A 643 -84.42 -15.37 65.24
N LEU A 644 -85.64 -15.66 64.81
CA LEU A 644 -85.97 -16.09 63.44
C LEU A 644 -85.78 -14.94 62.45
N HIS A 645 -86.07 -13.70 62.84
CA HIS A 645 -85.79 -12.53 62.01
C HIS A 645 -84.28 -12.29 61.83
N LYS A 646 -83.48 -12.42 62.90
CA LYS A 646 -82.02 -12.35 62.82
C LYS A 646 -81.42 -13.48 61.96
N ALA A 647 -81.90 -14.71 62.12
CA ALA A 647 -81.47 -15.83 61.30
C ALA A 647 -81.79 -15.63 59.81
N ASN A 648 -82.96 -15.05 59.49
CA ASN A 648 -83.32 -14.73 58.11
C ASN A 648 -82.44 -13.62 57.50
N MET A 649 -82.07 -12.60 58.28
CA MET A 649 -81.13 -11.56 57.81
C MET A 649 -79.74 -12.15 57.52
N GLN A 650 -79.24 -13.04 58.38
CA GLN A 650 -77.98 -13.74 58.15
C GLN A 650 -78.06 -14.71 56.95
N LEU A 651 -79.22 -15.32 56.72
CA LEU A 651 -79.44 -16.16 55.55
C LEU A 651 -79.38 -15.31 54.26
N GLU A 652 -80.03 -14.14 54.22
CA GLU A 652 -79.94 -13.21 53.08
C GLU A 652 -78.51 -12.71 52.82
N GLU A 653 -77.74 -12.41 53.87
CA GLU A 653 -76.31 -12.04 53.74
C GLU A 653 -75.49 -13.20 53.18
N SER A 654 -75.70 -14.43 53.67
CA SER A 654 -75.00 -15.61 53.15
C SER A 654 -75.39 -15.92 51.69
N GLU A 655 -76.66 -15.74 51.31
CA GLU A 655 -77.11 -15.90 49.94
C GLU A 655 -76.52 -14.84 49.01
N SER A 656 -76.38 -13.59 49.48
CA SER A 656 -75.74 -12.52 48.71
C SER A 656 -74.26 -12.82 48.44
N SER A 657 -73.56 -13.37 49.45
CA SER A 657 -72.16 -13.79 49.34
C SER A 657 -71.99 -14.97 48.37
N VAL A 658 -72.91 -15.94 48.39
CA VAL A 658 -72.90 -17.06 47.43
C VAL A 658 -73.17 -16.58 45.99
N ARG A 659 -74.03 -15.57 45.80
CA ARG A 659 -74.26 -14.96 44.47
C ARG A 659 -73.01 -14.25 43.96
N GLN A 660 -72.27 -13.55 44.83
CA GLN A 660 -71.01 -12.90 44.47
C GLN A 660 -69.93 -13.92 44.08
N LEU A 661 -69.73 -14.97 44.88
CA LEU A 661 -68.76 -16.03 44.56
C LEU A 661 -69.11 -16.79 43.26
N LYS A 662 -70.39 -16.89 42.89
CA LYS A 662 -70.81 -17.45 41.60
C LYS A 662 -70.45 -16.53 40.42
N LEU A 663 -70.51 -15.22 40.61
CA LEU A 663 -70.11 -14.25 39.59
C LEU A 663 -68.59 -14.28 39.39
N GLU A 664 -67.81 -14.27 40.47
CA GLU A 664 -66.35 -14.34 40.43
C GLU A 664 -65.85 -15.67 39.80
N ASN A 665 -66.51 -16.79 40.07
CA ASN A 665 -66.19 -18.06 39.40
C ASN A 665 -66.48 -18.03 37.89
N LYS A 666 -67.49 -17.25 37.47
CA LYS A 666 -67.80 -17.08 36.04
C LYS A 666 -66.72 -16.23 35.35
N ASP A 667 -66.28 -15.17 36.00
CA ASP A 667 -65.22 -14.29 35.48
C ASP A 667 -63.87 -15.03 35.42
N LEU A 668 -63.56 -15.87 36.41
CA LEU A 668 -62.38 -16.75 36.39
C LEU A 668 -62.41 -17.78 35.26
N MET A 669 -63.59 -18.30 34.92
CA MET A 669 -63.76 -19.21 33.77
C MET A 669 -63.49 -18.49 32.44
N GLU A 670 -63.93 -17.24 32.29
CA GLU A 670 -63.62 -16.45 31.09
C GLU A 670 -62.12 -16.16 30.97
N VAL A 671 -61.45 -15.82 32.08
CA VAL A 671 -59.98 -15.64 32.13
C VAL A 671 -59.23 -16.94 31.80
N GLN A 672 -59.73 -18.09 32.26
CA GLN A 672 -59.13 -19.39 31.92
C GLN A 672 -59.23 -19.70 30.42
N VAL A 673 -60.34 -19.33 29.78
CA VAL A 673 -60.53 -19.53 28.33
C VAL A 673 -59.61 -18.61 27.52
N THR A 674 -59.46 -17.35 27.92
CA THR A 674 -58.55 -16.41 27.24
C THR A 674 -57.09 -16.82 27.39
N LEU A 675 -56.66 -17.27 28.58
CA LEU A 675 -55.31 -17.81 28.79
C LEU A 675 -55.03 -19.07 27.96
N LYS A 676 -56.01 -19.98 27.81
CA LYS A 676 -55.86 -21.14 26.93
C LYS A 676 -55.72 -20.74 25.46
N ALA A 677 -56.43 -19.71 25.02
CA ALA A 677 -56.30 -19.20 23.67
C ALA A 677 -54.93 -18.53 23.43
N SER A 678 -54.41 -17.77 24.39
CA SER A 678 -53.08 -17.14 24.26
C SER A 678 -51.95 -18.17 24.30
N LEU A 679 -52.07 -19.22 25.12
CA LEU A 679 -51.11 -20.32 25.14
C LEU A 679 -51.06 -21.06 23.79
N ALA A 680 -52.21 -21.31 23.17
CA ALA A 680 -52.28 -21.95 21.86
C ALA A 680 -51.66 -21.08 20.76
N ALA A 681 -51.84 -19.76 20.82
CA ALA A 681 -51.19 -18.81 19.91
C ALA A 681 -49.67 -18.81 20.07
N MET A 682 -49.16 -18.77 21.31
CA MET A 682 -47.71 -18.87 21.58
C MET A 682 -47.11 -20.20 21.10
N GLN A 683 -47.84 -21.32 21.25
CA GLN A 683 -47.39 -22.61 20.74
C GLN A 683 -47.27 -22.66 19.21
N GLU A 684 -48.13 -21.94 18.49
CA GLU A 684 -48.05 -21.85 17.03
C GLU A 684 -46.89 -20.94 16.58
N GLU A 685 -46.62 -19.86 17.30
CA GLU A 685 -45.47 -19.01 17.03
C GLU A 685 -44.14 -19.73 17.27
N ILE A 686 -44.03 -20.54 18.32
CA ILE A 686 -42.85 -21.39 18.55
C ILE A 686 -42.64 -22.37 17.39
N ARG A 687 -43.71 -22.96 16.83
CA ARG A 687 -43.58 -23.82 15.62
C ARG A 687 -43.08 -23.03 14.42
N ASN A 688 -43.58 -21.82 14.21
CA ASN A 688 -43.12 -20.96 13.11
C ASN A 688 -41.66 -20.53 13.26
N ILE A 689 -41.21 -20.22 14.49
CA ILE A 689 -39.80 -19.90 14.77
C ILE A 689 -38.92 -21.13 14.48
N ASN A 690 -39.32 -22.32 14.92
CA ASN A 690 -38.58 -23.55 14.65
C ASN A 690 -38.49 -23.86 13.14
N SER A 691 -39.54 -23.58 12.37
CA SER A 691 -39.49 -23.69 10.91
C SER A 691 -38.51 -22.71 10.27
N GLN A 692 -38.41 -21.47 10.79
CA GLN A 692 -37.45 -20.48 10.30
C GLN A 692 -36.01 -20.84 10.67
N ILE A 693 -35.78 -21.40 11.86
CA ILE A 693 -34.46 -21.91 12.27
C ILE A 693 -34.00 -23.01 11.30
N ALA A 694 -34.87 -23.97 10.98
CA ALA A 694 -34.55 -25.03 10.03
C ALA A 694 -34.21 -24.51 8.61
N GLU A 695 -34.87 -23.43 8.16
CA GLU A 695 -34.58 -22.81 6.87
C GLU A 695 -33.26 -22.03 6.88
N LEU A 696 -32.94 -21.36 8.00
CA LEU A 696 -31.64 -20.72 8.21
C LEU A 696 -30.50 -21.74 8.26
N GLU A 697 -30.68 -22.87 8.94
CA GLU A 697 -29.72 -23.99 8.96
C GLU A 697 -29.44 -24.52 7.54
N LYS A 698 -30.48 -24.66 6.72
CA LYS A 698 -30.33 -25.07 5.31
C LYS A 698 -29.56 -24.03 4.49
N SER A 699 -29.81 -22.75 4.71
CA SER A 699 -29.09 -21.66 4.04
C SER A 699 -27.62 -21.59 4.47
N LEU A 700 -27.33 -21.85 5.75
CA LEU A 700 -25.98 -21.93 6.30
C LEU A 700 -25.22 -23.13 5.71
N GLY A 701 -25.89 -24.27 5.55
CA GLY A 701 -25.33 -25.45 4.87
C GLY A 701 -24.94 -25.15 3.42
N ALA A 702 -25.78 -24.41 2.68
CA ALA A 702 -25.46 -23.98 1.32
C ALA A 702 -24.28 -22.98 1.29
N ALA A 703 -24.19 -22.05 2.25
CA ALA A 703 -23.07 -21.13 2.37
C ALA A 703 -21.74 -21.86 2.65
N ARG A 704 -21.74 -22.85 3.56
CA ARG A 704 -20.58 -23.70 3.83
C ARG A 704 -20.13 -24.49 2.60
N CYS A 705 -21.07 -24.97 1.79
CA CYS A 705 -20.75 -25.67 0.54
C CYS A 705 -20.15 -24.73 -0.52
N ASN A 706 -20.55 -23.45 -0.53
CA ASN A 706 -19.91 -22.44 -1.38
C ASN A 706 -18.51 -22.07 -0.90
N GLU A 707 -18.31 -22.00 0.42
CA GLU A 707 -17.00 -21.77 1.03
C GLU A 707 -16.00 -22.90 0.70
N THR A 708 -16.42 -24.17 0.79
CA THR A 708 -15.56 -25.31 0.40
C THR A 708 -15.23 -25.28 -1.10
N ASN A 709 -16.17 -24.90 -1.95
CA ASN A 709 -15.91 -24.71 -3.39
C ASN A 709 -14.95 -23.56 -3.68
N LEU A 710 -15.02 -22.45 -2.94
CA LEU A 710 -14.07 -21.33 -3.07
C LEU A 710 -12.68 -21.72 -2.57
N MET A 711 -12.57 -22.47 -1.47
CA MET A 711 -11.29 -23.02 -1.00
C MET A 711 -10.67 -23.99 -2.03
N ALA A 712 -11.47 -24.83 -2.67
CA ALA A 712 -10.99 -25.70 -3.74
C ALA A 712 -10.46 -24.91 -4.95
N GLN A 713 -11.14 -23.81 -5.31
CA GLN A 713 -10.67 -22.91 -6.39
C GLN A 713 -9.41 -22.15 -6.02
N LEU A 714 -9.27 -21.70 -4.76
CA LEU A 714 -8.04 -21.08 -4.27
C LEU A 714 -6.86 -22.05 -4.36
N LYS A 715 -7.04 -23.30 -3.92
CA LYS A 715 -6.01 -24.33 -4.02
C LYS A 715 -5.59 -24.64 -5.47
N ASP A 716 -6.54 -24.64 -6.40
CA ASP A 716 -6.25 -24.78 -7.84
C ASP A 716 -5.45 -23.56 -8.37
N LYS A 717 -5.80 -22.34 -7.95
CA LYS A 717 -5.06 -21.12 -8.33
C LYS A 717 -3.66 -21.08 -7.72
N ASP A 718 -3.47 -21.55 -6.49
CA ASP A 718 -2.15 -21.67 -5.86
C ASP A 718 -1.27 -22.66 -6.62
N SER A 719 -1.80 -23.82 -7.02
CA SER A 719 -1.05 -24.77 -7.85
C SER A 719 -0.65 -24.18 -9.22
N GLN A 720 -1.50 -23.36 -9.82
CA GLN A 720 -1.18 -22.64 -11.07
C GLN A 720 -0.15 -21.53 -10.87
N LEU A 721 -0.02 -20.97 -9.67
CA LEU A 721 1.02 -20.00 -9.32
C LEU A 721 2.36 -20.71 -9.11
N GLU A 722 2.38 -21.85 -8.41
CA GLU A 722 3.59 -22.69 -8.28
C GLU A 722 4.13 -23.14 -9.64
N ASP A 723 3.27 -23.55 -10.57
CA ASP A 723 3.68 -23.92 -11.93
C ASP A 723 4.22 -22.72 -12.73
N ARG A 724 3.70 -21.51 -12.47
CA ARG A 724 4.23 -20.27 -13.07
C ARG A 724 5.58 -19.89 -12.49
N GLU A 725 5.79 -20.09 -11.20
CA GLU A 725 7.04 -19.83 -10.53
C GLU A 725 8.15 -20.74 -11.08
N LYS A 726 7.87 -22.04 -11.22
CA LYS A 726 8.78 -22.99 -11.90
C LYS A 726 9.11 -22.56 -13.33
N LEU A 727 8.13 -22.06 -14.09
CA LEU A 727 8.38 -21.55 -15.43
C LEU A 727 9.27 -20.29 -15.44
N CYS A 728 9.12 -19.41 -14.44
CA CYS A 728 9.99 -18.25 -14.27
C CYS A 728 11.42 -18.67 -13.92
N GLU A 729 11.61 -19.68 -13.06
CA GLU A 729 12.92 -20.26 -12.75
C GLU A 729 13.58 -20.87 -13.99
N GLU A 730 12.83 -21.62 -14.80
CA GLU A 730 13.32 -22.16 -16.09
C GLU A 730 13.73 -21.05 -17.07
N LEU A 731 12.94 -19.98 -17.16
CA LEU A 731 13.25 -18.83 -18.02
C LEU A 731 14.48 -18.07 -17.51
N GLN A 732 14.66 -17.94 -16.20
CA GLN A 732 15.82 -17.31 -15.59
C GLN A 732 17.09 -18.12 -15.86
N GLY A 733 17.06 -19.44 -15.68
CA GLY A 733 18.19 -20.31 -16.04
C GLY A 733 18.56 -20.24 -17.52
N ARG A 734 17.57 -20.04 -18.40
CA ARG A 734 17.78 -19.87 -19.84
C ARG A 734 18.37 -18.50 -20.20
N VAL A 735 18.06 -17.46 -19.43
CA VAL A 735 18.70 -16.14 -19.57
C VAL A 735 20.17 -16.24 -19.16
N GLU A 736 20.47 -16.89 -18.04
CA GLU A 736 21.85 -17.11 -17.59
C GLU A 736 22.69 -17.93 -18.61
N GLU A 737 22.08 -18.93 -19.26
CA GLU A 737 22.72 -19.69 -20.34
C GLU A 737 23.03 -18.80 -21.56
N LEU A 738 22.10 -17.92 -21.94
CA LEU A 738 22.27 -17.00 -23.07
C LEU A 738 23.33 -15.93 -22.77
N GLU A 739 23.36 -15.39 -21.54
CA GLU A 739 24.40 -14.47 -21.07
C GLU A 739 25.78 -15.14 -21.01
N GLY A 740 25.83 -16.43 -20.69
CA GLY A 740 27.05 -17.26 -20.81
C GLY A 740 27.53 -17.32 -22.26
N ARG A 741 26.64 -17.61 -23.20
CA ARG A 741 26.96 -17.68 -24.63
C ARG A 741 27.38 -16.34 -25.21
N GLU A 742 26.78 -15.24 -24.79
CA GLU A 742 27.19 -13.90 -25.20
C GLU A 742 28.61 -13.58 -24.76
N ARG A 743 28.97 -13.93 -23.51
CA ARG A 743 30.35 -13.79 -23.02
C ARG A 743 31.35 -14.63 -23.82
N ASP A 744 31.01 -15.86 -24.16
CA ASP A 744 31.86 -16.73 -24.99
C ASP A 744 32.04 -16.16 -26.40
N LEU A 745 30.97 -15.63 -27.01
CA LEU A 745 31.03 -14.99 -28.32
C LEU A 745 31.87 -13.71 -28.32
N GLU A 746 31.80 -12.90 -27.25
CA GLU A 746 32.65 -11.71 -27.13
C GLU A 746 34.13 -12.09 -26.96
N VAL A 747 34.43 -13.19 -26.26
CA VAL A 747 35.79 -13.74 -26.20
C VAL A 747 36.28 -14.19 -27.58
N GLU A 748 35.47 -14.87 -28.37
CA GLU A 748 35.84 -15.28 -29.74
C GLU A 748 35.98 -14.08 -30.69
N LYS A 749 35.14 -13.05 -30.55
CA LYS A 749 35.26 -11.79 -31.30
C LYS A 749 36.59 -11.09 -31.01
N THR A 750 36.98 -10.96 -29.74
CA THR A 750 38.28 -10.34 -29.40
C THR A 750 39.47 -11.16 -29.90
N LYS A 751 39.36 -12.49 -30.01
CA LYS A 751 40.38 -13.34 -30.65
C LYS A 751 40.45 -13.09 -32.16
N ALA A 752 39.30 -12.97 -32.83
CA ALA A 752 39.22 -12.66 -34.25
C ALA A 752 39.80 -11.26 -34.56
N GLU A 753 39.46 -10.24 -33.76
CA GLU A 753 40.02 -8.89 -33.88
C GLU A 753 41.55 -8.89 -33.73
N LYS A 754 42.08 -9.63 -32.75
CA LYS A 754 43.54 -9.82 -32.60
C LYS A 754 44.17 -10.53 -33.81
N ALA A 755 43.46 -11.44 -34.46
CA ALA A 755 43.92 -12.08 -35.69
C ALA A 755 43.96 -11.10 -36.88
N PHE A 756 42.95 -10.23 -37.01
CA PHE A 756 42.90 -9.18 -38.05
C PHE A 756 44.02 -8.14 -37.88
N VAL A 757 44.35 -7.76 -36.64
CA VAL A 757 45.49 -6.88 -36.37
C VAL A 757 46.80 -7.51 -36.84
N LYS A 758 47.04 -8.78 -36.51
CA LYS A 758 48.24 -9.52 -36.97
C LYS A 758 48.29 -9.65 -38.49
N GLN A 759 47.15 -9.87 -39.15
CA GLN A 759 47.07 -9.94 -40.61
C GLN A 759 47.37 -8.57 -41.26
N THR A 760 46.92 -7.48 -40.63
CA THR A 760 47.20 -6.11 -41.08
C THR A 760 48.69 -5.75 -40.94
N GLU A 761 49.35 -6.17 -39.86
CA GLU A 761 50.80 -6.02 -39.68
C GLU A 761 51.60 -6.82 -40.72
N MET A 762 51.13 -8.04 -41.06
CA MET A 762 51.74 -8.86 -42.10
C MET A 762 51.62 -8.21 -43.49
N ILE A 763 50.46 -7.63 -43.82
CA ILE A 763 50.26 -6.90 -45.08
C ILE A 763 51.21 -5.69 -45.18
N LYS A 764 51.35 -4.90 -44.10
CA LYS A 764 52.30 -3.77 -44.06
C LYS A 764 53.76 -4.21 -44.26
N SER A 765 54.14 -5.37 -43.71
CA SER A 765 55.48 -5.95 -43.90
C SER A 765 55.72 -6.38 -45.35
N LEU A 766 54.72 -7.00 -45.99
CA LEU A 766 54.78 -7.41 -47.40
C LEU A 766 54.81 -6.20 -48.35
N GLU A 767 54.09 -5.13 -48.05
CA GLU A 767 54.15 -3.87 -48.82
C GLU A 767 55.52 -3.18 -48.72
N ALA A 768 56.16 -3.23 -47.55
CA ALA A 768 57.52 -2.73 -47.37
C ALA A 768 58.54 -3.55 -48.19
N GLN A 769 58.40 -4.88 -48.22
CA GLN A 769 59.23 -5.75 -49.06
C GLN A 769 59.01 -5.50 -50.56
N ARG A 770 57.77 -5.27 -51.00
CA ARG A 770 57.45 -4.94 -52.40
C ARG A 770 58.12 -3.63 -52.83
N LYS A 771 58.05 -2.58 -52.00
CA LYS A 771 58.71 -1.29 -52.29
C LYS A 771 60.23 -1.41 -52.36
N ALA A 772 60.83 -2.30 -51.58
CA ALA A 772 62.26 -2.58 -51.67
C ALA A 772 62.64 -3.32 -52.98
N ALA A 773 61.80 -4.24 -53.46
CA ALA A 773 62.01 -4.96 -54.71
C ALA A 773 61.83 -4.07 -55.96
N GLU A 774 60.82 -3.17 -55.98
CA GLU A 774 60.63 -2.19 -57.06
C GLU A 774 61.83 -1.25 -57.22
N LYS A 775 62.50 -0.88 -56.11
CA LYS A 775 63.71 -0.04 -56.14
C LYS A 775 64.90 -0.75 -56.80
N VAL A 776 65.10 -2.04 -56.52
CA VAL A 776 66.17 -2.84 -57.12
C VAL A 776 65.94 -3.08 -58.63
N GLN A 777 64.68 -3.17 -59.05
CA GLN A 777 64.33 -3.40 -60.47
C GLN A 777 64.51 -2.14 -61.34
N LEU A 778 64.28 -0.95 -60.79
CA LEU A 778 64.55 0.33 -61.47
C LEU A 778 66.07 0.55 -61.69
N GLU A 779 66.91 0.21 -60.72
CA GLU A 779 68.37 0.33 -60.84
C GLU A 779 68.98 -0.64 -61.88
N GLN A 780 68.35 -1.80 -62.13
CA GLN A 780 68.79 -2.78 -63.13
C GLN A 780 68.46 -2.34 -64.58
N SER A 781 67.34 -1.64 -64.79
CA SER A 781 66.90 -1.15 -66.10
C SER A 781 67.75 0.02 -66.64
N ALA A 782 68.40 0.78 -65.74
CA ALA A 782 69.29 1.89 -66.10
C ALA A 782 70.66 1.44 -66.63
N CYS A 783 71.12 0.21 -66.30
CA CYS A 783 72.40 -0.33 -66.77
C CYS A 783 72.33 -0.93 -68.19
N GLN A 784 71.18 -1.45 -68.64
CA GLN A 784 71.02 -2.06 -69.97
C GLN A 784 70.90 -1.03 -71.12
N ALA A 785 70.59 0.24 -70.81
CA ALA A 785 70.48 1.31 -71.81
C ALA A 785 71.85 1.85 -72.30
N LYS A 786 72.96 1.54 -71.60
CA LYS A 786 74.31 2.00 -72.00
C LYS A 786 75.03 1.08 -73.00
N GLU A 787 74.65 -0.19 -73.13
CA GLU A 787 75.30 -1.14 -74.06
C GLU A 787 74.76 -1.05 -75.51
N THR A 788 73.57 -0.49 -75.73
CA THR A 788 72.95 -0.40 -77.06
C THR A 788 73.41 0.81 -77.88
N GLN A 789 74.08 1.78 -77.26
CA GLN A 789 74.63 2.97 -77.94
C GLN A 789 76.05 2.76 -78.49
N GLU A 790 76.79 1.73 -78.02
CA GLU A 790 78.14 1.39 -78.51
C GLU A 790 78.16 0.49 -79.76
N MET A 791 77.03 -0.12 -80.13
CA MET A 791 76.92 -0.99 -81.32
C MET A 791 76.54 -0.23 -82.61
N ALA A 792 76.09 1.02 -82.50
CA ALA A 792 75.69 1.85 -83.64
C ALA A 792 76.88 2.56 -84.34
N SER A 793 78.07 2.61 -83.72
CA SER A 793 79.26 3.28 -84.26
C SER A 793 80.18 2.38 -85.11
N LYS A 794 79.81 1.10 -85.33
CA LYS A 794 80.59 0.14 -86.14
C LYS A 794 80.07 -0.08 -87.57
N VAL A 795 78.93 0.51 -87.95
CA VAL A 795 78.29 0.30 -89.27
C VAL A 795 78.64 1.38 -90.30
N THR A 796 79.08 2.56 -89.87
CA THR A 796 79.41 3.69 -90.78
C THR A 796 80.83 3.65 -91.37
N LEU A 797 81.59 2.57 -91.15
CA LEU A 797 82.97 2.41 -91.64
C LEU A 797 83.09 1.43 -92.83
N LEU A 798 81.99 0.84 -93.31
CA LEU A 798 82.01 -0.23 -94.32
C LEU A 798 81.32 0.08 -95.67
N GLU A 799 80.88 1.32 -95.91
CA GLU A 799 80.15 1.66 -97.15
C GLU A 799 80.92 2.54 -98.18
N ASP A 800 82.09 3.12 -97.84
CA ASP A 800 82.83 4.00 -98.79
C ASP A 800 84.16 3.39 -99.31
N GLN A 801 84.21 2.07 -99.48
CA GLN A 801 85.34 1.34 -100.08
C GLN A 801 85.03 0.69 -101.45
N LEU A 802 84.27 1.37 -102.32
CA LEU A 802 84.01 0.86 -103.68
C LEU A 802 83.84 1.98 -104.73
N GLY A 803 84.89 2.75 -104.99
CA GLY A 803 84.82 3.87 -105.95
C GLY A 803 86.13 4.28 -106.60
N LEU A 804 87.07 3.36 -106.81
CA LEU A 804 88.26 3.61 -107.62
C LEU A 804 88.37 2.57 -108.73
N ASN A 805 88.07 2.96 -109.96
CA ASN A 805 89.06 2.96 -111.04
C ASN A 805 88.49 3.55 -112.32
N VAL A 806 89.03 4.71 -112.68
CA VAL A 806 88.68 5.46 -113.87
C VAL A 806 89.84 5.41 -114.86
N LYS A 807 89.61 4.75 -116.01
CA LYS A 807 90.25 5.05 -117.29
C LYS A 807 89.25 4.99 -118.45
N GLU A 808 88.10 5.64 -118.24
CA GLU A 808 87.33 6.29 -119.32
C GLU A 808 87.38 7.84 -119.13
N ILE A 809 88.39 8.33 -118.38
CA ILE A 809 88.86 9.74 -118.40
C ILE A 809 89.54 9.98 -119.73
N SER A 810 88.73 10.21 -120.76
CA SER A 810 89.13 10.94 -121.98
C SER A 810 87.88 11.41 -122.72
N ARG A 811 86.74 10.71 -122.61
CA ARG A 811 85.46 11.14 -123.19
C ARG A 811 84.65 12.09 -122.27
N LEU A 812 84.93 12.03 -120.96
CA LEU A 812 84.23 12.81 -119.92
C LEU A 812 84.69 14.27 -119.81
N GLN A 813 85.72 14.72 -120.51
CA GLN A 813 86.20 16.12 -120.37
C GLN A 813 85.30 17.16 -121.05
N GLU A 814 84.43 16.76 -121.99
CA GLU A 814 83.48 17.67 -122.66
C GLU A 814 82.08 17.67 -122.00
N GLU A 815 81.64 16.53 -121.46
CA GLU A 815 80.40 16.44 -120.64
C GLU A 815 80.54 17.10 -119.26
N VAL A 816 81.76 17.16 -118.68
CA VAL A 816 82.01 17.77 -117.37
C VAL A 816 81.72 19.28 -117.33
N LEU A 817 81.89 20.02 -118.43
CA LEU A 817 81.57 21.45 -118.46
C LEU A 817 80.05 21.69 -118.43
N ASN A 818 79.26 20.84 -119.09
CA ASN A 818 77.79 20.95 -119.10
C ASN A 818 77.16 20.42 -117.79
N LEU A 819 77.75 19.37 -117.20
CA LEU A 819 77.33 18.84 -115.89
C LEU A 819 77.70 19.78 -114.72
N ARG A 820 78.80 20.55 -114.80
CA ARG A 820 79.14 21.55 -113.78
C ARG A 820 78.11 22.67 -113.66
N ALA A 821 77.51 23.08 -114.77
CA ALA A 821 76.44 24.10 -114.75
C ALA A 821 75.15 23.56 -114.10
N LYS A 822 74.77 22.31 -114.38
CA LYS A 822 73.60 21.67 -113.74
C LYS A 822 73.83 21.30 -112.28
N LEU A 823 75.08 20.97 -111.89
CA LEU A 823 75.45 20.73 -110.50
C LEU A 823 75.33 22.01 -109.67
N HIS A 824 75.72 23.17 -110.22
CA HIS A 824 75.58 24.44 -109.49
C HIS A 824 74.12 24.80 -109.19
N SER A 825 73.20 24.63 -110.15
CA SER A 825 71.77 24.89 -109.89
C SER A 825 71.14 23.86 -108.95
N ALA A 826 71.59 22.60 -108.99
CA ALA A 826 71.12 21.55 -108.08
C ALA A 826 71.64 21.76 -106.64
N VAL A 827 72.85 22.28 -106.47
CA VAL A 827 73.41 22.65 -105.16
C VAL A 827 72.65 23.84 -104.57
N GLU A 828 72.34 24.88 -105.37
CA GLU A 828 71.54 26.01 -104.87
C GLU A 828 70.11 25.61 -104.45
N GLU A 829 69.45 24.72 -105.19
CA GLU A 829 68.12 24.21 -104.81
C GLU A 829 68.21 23.25 -103.60
N LYS A 830 69.27 22.45 -103.48
CA LYS A 830 69.54 21.65 -102.28
C LYS A 830 69.71 22.54 -101.05
N ASP A 831 70.53 23.60 -101.13
CA ASP A 831 70.79 24.51 -100.01
C ASP A 831 69.51 25.27 -99.60
N LYS A 832 68.64 25.63 -100.55
CA LYS A 832 67.29 26.16 -100.24
C LYS A 832 66.39 25.15 -99.55
N THR A 833 66.40 23.89 -99.98
CA THR A 833 65.58 22.84 -99.31
C THR A 833 66.10 22.49 -97.93
N GLN A 834 67.43 22.52 -97.74
CA GLN A 834 68.10 22.29 -96.46
C GLN A 834 67.78 23.40 -95.45
N ALA A 835 67.85 24.67 -95.88
CA ALA A 835 67.47 25.80 -95.02
C ALA A 835 65.98 25.77 -94.62
N LYS A 836 65.08 25.31 -95.52
CA LYS A 836 63.66 25.13 -95.19
C LYS A 836 63.42 23.97 -94.22
N LEU A 837 64.20 22.89 -94.32
CA LEU A 837 64.13 21.76 -93.39
C LEU A 837 64.56 22.19 -91.99
N GLU A 838 65.67 22.93 -91.87
CA GLU A 838 66.18 23.42 -90.58
C GLU A 838 65.20 24.37 -89.88
N VAL A 839 64.51 25.25 -90.64
CA VAL A 839 63.46 26.12 -90.10
C VAL A 839 62.24 25.31 -89.64
N ASN A 840 61.83 24.29 -90.39
CA ASN A 840 60.72 23.41 -89.99
C ASN A 840 61.09 22.55 -88.78
N GLU A 841 62.32 22.06 -88.68
CA GLU A 841 62.82 21.31 -87.53
C GLU A 841 62.88 22.17 -86.26
N ALA A 842 63.31 23.44 -86.38
CA ALA A 842 63.27 24.42 -85.30
C ALA A 842 61.82 24.70 -84.85
N SER A 843 60.90 24.93 -85.79
CA SER A 843 59.48 25.13 -85.48
C SER A 843 58.84 23.89 -84.85
N CYS A 844 59.18 22.68 -85.29
CA CYS A 844 58.73 21.45 -84.65
C CYS A 844 59.32 21.25 -83.24
N ALA A 845 60.57 21.70 -82.99
CA ALA A 845 61.15 21.67 -81.65
C ALA A 845 60.42 22.62 -80.70
N GLU A 846 60.08 23.83 -81.15
CA GLU A 846 59.29 24.81 -80.40
C GLU A 846 57.85 24.32 -80.12
N LEU A 847 57.19 23.69 -81.10
CA LEU A 847 55.87 23.10 -80.88
C LEU A 847 55.90 21.94 -79.87
N ARG A 848 56.97 21.13 -79.87
CA ARG A 848 57.16 20.06 -78.87
C ARG A 848 57.36 20.63 -77.47
N THR A 849 58.17 21.68 -77.31
CA THR A 849 58.38 22.30 -76.00
C THR A 849 57.11 22.96 -75.47
N LEU A 850 56.33 23.63 -76.33
CA LEU A 850 55.04 24.20 -75.96
C LEU A 850 54.01 23.12 -75.59
N THR A 851 53.97 22.02 -76.35
CA THR A 851 53.08 20.88 -76.05
C THR A 851 53.44 20.24 -74.69
N GLU A 852 54.73 20.08 -74.40
CA GLU A 852 55.19 19.53 -73.12
C GLU A 852 54.88 20.49 -71.95
N GLN A 853 54.99 21.80 -72.14
CA GLN A 853 54.59 22.80 -71.14
C GLN A 853 53.08 22.78 -70.88
N LEU A 854 52.25 22.75 -71.93
CA LEU A 854 50.80 22.64 -71.80
C LEU A 854 50.37 21.33 -71.14
N LYS A 855 51.06 20.22 -71.45
CA LYS A 855 50.83 18.92 -70.81
C LYS A 855 51.13 18.98 -69.31
N LYS A 856 52.27 19.55 -68.91
CA LYS A 856 52.61 19.75 -67.49
C LYS A 856 51.61 20.67 -66.78
N GLN A 857 51.16 21.73 -67.45
CA GLN A 857 50.14 22.62 -66.89
C GLN A 857 48.78 21.90 -66.72
N ALA A 858 48.37 21.09 -67.70
CA ALA A 858 47.15 20.30 -67.62
C ALA A 858 47.23 19.21 -66.54
N GLU A 859 48.37 18.54 -66.40
CA GLU A 859 48.62 17.54 -65.35
C GLU A 859 48.57 18.18 -63.95
N GLU A 860 49.16 19.37 -63.77
CA GLU A 860 49.14 20.08 -62.49
C GLU A 860 47.73 20.60 -62.15
N GLN A 861 46.98 21.12 -63.13
CA GLN A 861 45.58 21.50 -62.94
C GLN A 861 44.70 20.30 -62.60
N ASN A 862 44.87 19.17 -63.27
CA ASN A 862 44.15 17.94 -62.95
C ASN A 862 44.50 17.43 -61.54
N ARG A 863 45.76 17.53 -61.12
CA ARG A 863 46.20 17.15 -59.77
C ARG A 863 45.55 18.03 -58.70
N LEU A 864 45.47 19.34 -58.92
CA LEU A 864 44.79 20.27 -58.03
C LEU A 864 43.28 19.99 -57.98
N HIS A 865 42.64 19.78 -59.13
CA HIS A 865 41.21 19.49 -59.19
C HIS A 865 40.85 18.17 -58.49
N VAL A 866 41.66 17.12 -58.65
CA VAL A 866 41.49 15.86 -57.92
C VAL A 866 41.65 16.06 -56.41
N LYS A 867 42.59 16.89 -55.98
CA LYS A 867 42.78 17.22 -54.56
C LYS A 867 41.58 17.98 -53.98
N GLU A 868 41.02 18.93 -54.73
CA GLU A 868 39.79 19.65 -54.33
C GLU A 868 38.57 18.72 -54.29
N LEU A 869 38.42 17.82 -55.27
CA LEU A 869 37.36 16.82 -55.30
C LEU A 869 37.45 15.88 -54.09
N LEU A 870 38.64 15.39 -53.75
CA LEU A 870 38.86 14.56 -52.56
C LEU A 870 38.51 15.32 -51.27
N GLN A 871 38.96 16.58 -51.14
CA GLN A 871 38.62 17.41 -49.98
C GLN A 871 37.13 17.77 -49.92
N SER A 872 36.44 17.83 -51.05
CA SER A 872 34.99 18.02 -51.10
C SER A 872 34.25 16.73 -50.73
N SER A 873 34.74 15.57 -51.17
CA SER A 873 34.22 14.25 -50.81
C SER A 873 34.37 13.99 -49.31
N GLU A 874 35.55 14.24 -48.74
CA GLU A 874 35.79 14.10 -47.29
C GLU A 874 34.87 15.01 -46.47
N ARG A 875 34.59 16.22 -46.95
CA ARG A 875 33.62 17.13 -46.31
C ARG A 875 32.18 16.62 -46.41
N VAL A 876 31.78 16.08 -47.56
CA VAL A 876 30.44 15.48 -47.74
C VAL A 876 30.28 14.22 -46.87
N ASP A 877 31.31 13.39 -46.76
CA ASP A 877 31.31 12.20 -45.92
C ASP A 877 31.24 12.56 -44.43
N ALA A 878 31.97 13.59 -44.00
CA ALA A 878 31.90 14.11 -42.63
C ALA A 878 30.49 14.67 -42.29
N ILE A 879 29.89 15.44 -43.20
CA ILE A 879 28.52 15.96 -43.04
C ILE A 879 27.50 14.81 -43.02
N THR A 880 27.69 13.81 -43.88
CA THR A 880 26.80 12.63 -43.94
C THR A 880 26.89 11.81 -42.64
N LEU A 881 28.09 11.67 -42.07
CA LEU A 881 28.29 11.01 -40.78
C LEU A 881 27.62 11.79 -39.63
N GLN A 882 27.78 13.12 -39.60
CA GLN A 882 27.11 13.97 -38.61
C GLN A 882 25.59 13.90 -38.73
N LEU A 883 25.04 13.99 -39.95
CA LEU A 883 23.61 13.88 -40.18
C LEU A 883 23.06 12.51 -39.77
N ASN A 884 23.80 11.43 -40.01
CA ASN A 884 23.42 10.08 -39.57
C ASN A 884 23.45 9.96 -38.04
N GLN A 885 24.43 10.57 -37.38
CA GLN A 885 24.50 10.62 -35.91
C GLN A 885 23.32 11.44 -35.35
N GLU A 886 23.02 12.61 -35.89
CA GLU A 886 21.88 13.45 -35.49
C GLU A 886 20.53 12.76 -35.76
N MET A 887 20.38 12.07 -36.89
CA MET A 887 19.20 11.26 -37.17
C MET A 887 19.04 10.11 -36.19
N SER A 888 20.15 9.50 -35.73
CA SER A 888 20.12 8.43 -34.73
C SER A 888 19.75 8.95 -33.34
N THR A 889 20.25 10.13 -32.94
CA THR A 889 19.89 10.77 -31.68
C THR A 889 18.46 11.31 -31.72
N CYS A 890 18.00 11.83 -32.86
CA CYS A 890 16.61 12.23 -33.07
C CYS A 890 15.66 11.01 -32.99
N LYS A 891 16.02 9.87 -33.56
CA LYS A 891 15.23 8.62 -33.42
C LYS A 891 15.18 8.10 -31.98
N LYS A 892 16.28 8.20 -31.23
CA LYS A 892 16.31 7.81 -29.80
C LYS A 892 15.45 8.74 -28.94
N THR A 893 15.62 10.05 -29.10
CA THR A 893 14.85 11.06 -28.35
C THR A 893 13.36 11.04 -28.70
N THR A 894 13.00 10.74 -29.95
CA THR A 894 11.59 10.54 -30.32
C THR A 894 11.00 9.27 -29.73
N ALA A 895 11.75 8.16 -29.66
CA ALA A 895 11.32 6.93 -28.98
C ALA A 895 11.15 7.13 -27.46
N GLU A 896 12.09 7.86 -26.82
CA GLU A 896 11.99 8.24 -25.41
C GLU A 896 10.79 9.17 -25.15
N LEU A 897 10.52 10.12 -26.07
CA LEU A 897 9.34 10.99 -25.98
C LEU A 897 8.04 10.21 -26.12
N THR A 898 7.96 9.23 -27.03
CA THR A 898 6.77 8.37 -27.16
C THR A 898 6.57 7.50 -25.93
N SER A 899 7.63 6.93 -25.36
CA SER A 899 7.57 6.17 -24.10
C SER A 899 7.07 7.04 -22.95
N ALA A 900 7.62 8.25 -22.80
CA ALA A 900 7.18 9.18 -21.76
C ALA A 900 5.73 9.67 -21.97
N GLN A 901 5.26 9.77 -23.21
CA GLN A 901 3.87 10.09 -23.51
C GLN A 901 2.91 8.95 -23.15
N GLU A 902 3.30 7.70 -23.37
CA GLU A 902 2.54 6.51 -22.97
C GLU A 902 2.47 6.40 -21.44
N GLU A 903 3.60 6.58 -20.73
CA GLU A 903 3.65 6.62 -19.27
C GLU A 903 2.77 7.75 -18.71
N LEU A 904 2.78 8.93 -19.33
CA LEU A 904 1.93 10.05 -18.92
C LEU A 904 0.44 9.75 -19.14
N ALA A 905 0.08 9.05 -20.23
CA ALA A 905 -1.29 8.66 -20.50
C ALA A 905 -1.77 7.61 -19.49
N GLU A 906 -0.91 6.65 -19.13
CA GLU A 906 -1.22 5.64 -18.12
C GLU A 906 -1.36 6.25 -16.72
N LEU A 907 -0.46 7.15 -16.33
CA LEU A 907 -0.56 7.90 -15.08
C LEU A 907 -1.82 8.78 -15.03
N LYS A 908 -2.22 9.39 -16.14
CA LYS A 908 -3.50 10.13 -16.22
C LYS A 908 -4.71 9.20 -16.01
N ALA A 909 -4.73 8.04 -16.66
CA ALA A 909 -5.80 7.06 -16.49
C ALA A 909 -5.85 6.46 -15.06
N GLN A 910 -4.70 6.28 -14.42
CA GLN A 910 -4.62 5.90 -13.01
C GLN A 910 -5.14 7.02 -12.10
N ASN A 911 -4.76 8.28 -12.36
CA ASN A 911 -5.25 9.42 -11.60
C ASN A 911 -6.77 9.61 -11.74
N GLU A 912 -7.33 9.43 -12.94
CA GLU A 912 -8.79 9.47 -13.15
C GLU A 912 -9.53 8.36 -12.39
N ARG A 913 -8.99 7.14 -12.35
CA ARG A 913 -9.51 6.05 -11.51
C ARG A 913 -9.46 6.39 -10.03
N LEU A 914 -8.33 6.90 -9.55
CA LEU A 914 -8.17 7.31 -8.15
C LEU A 914 -9.11 8.47 -7.79
N VAL A 915 -9.39 9.39 -8.71
CA VAL A 915 -10.39 10.46 -8.51
C VAL A 915 -11.79 9.89 -8.40
N LEU A 916 -12.14 8.89 -9.22
CA LEU A 916 -13.44 8.21 -9.15
C LEU A 916 -13.59 7.43 -7.83
N GLU A 917 -12.57 6.68 -7.44
CA GLU A 917 -12.54 5.93 -6.17
C GLU A 917 -12.58 6.88 -4.96
N ASN A 918 -11.88 8.01 -5.01
CA ASN A 918 -11.99 9.07 -4.01
C ASN A 918 -13.40 9.70 -3.96
N ALA A 919 -14.11 9.78 -5.08
CA ALA A 919 -15.49 10.24 -5.09
C ALA A 919 -16.43 9.19 -4.47
N GLU A 920 -16.27 7.92 -4.82
CA GLU A 920 -17.07 6.81 -4.27
C GLU A 920 -16.85 6.61 -2.76
N THR A 921 -15.60 6.72 -2.30
CA THR A 921 -15.26 6.65 -0.87
C THR A 921 -15.81 7.86 -0.10
N ARG A 922 -15.77 9.06 -0.69
CA ARG A 922 -16.40 10.27 -0.12
C ARG A 922 -17.92 10.14 -0.03
N ASP A 923 -18.57 9.60 -1.05
CA ASP A 923 -20.00 9.33 -1.03
C ASP A 923 -20.36 8.23 -0.02
N GLY A 924 -19.51 7.21 0.11
CA GLY A 924 -19.60 6.20 1.17
C GLY A 924 -19.48 6.81 2.57
N LEU A 925 -18.51 7.71 2.78
CA LEU A 925 -18.33 8.44 4.03
C LEU A 925 -19.55 9.32 4.34
N HIS A 926 -20.14 10.00 3.34
CA HIS A 926 -21.35 10.78 3.52
C HIS A 926 -22.55 9.91 3.92
N ARG A 927 -22.71 8.71 3.33
CA ARG A 927 -23.74 7.75 3.74
C ARG A 927 -23.54 7.29 5.19
N VAL A 928 -22.33 6.86 5.54
CA VAL A 928 -22.01 6.42 6.91
C VAL A 928 -22.19 7.56 7.92
N ASN A 929 -21.82 8.79 7.59
CA ASN A 929 -22.04 9.95 8.46
C ASN A 929 -23.53 10.28 8.62
N THR A 930 -24.34 10.05 7.60
CA THR A 930 -25.81 10.22 7.66
C THR A 930 -26.43 9.14 8.54
N GLU A 931 -26.06 7.88 8.33
CA GLU A 931 -26.49 6.75 9.16
C GLU A 931 -26.01 6.92 10.62
N MET A 932 -24.80 7.44 10.84
CA MET A 932 -24.27 7.76 12.16
C MET A 932 -25.03 8.90 12.83
N ALA A 933 -25.48 9.91 12.08
CA ALA A 933 -26.34 10.97 12.59
C ALA A 933 -27.73 10.44 12.96
N GLU A 934 -28.31 9.55 12.17
CA GLU A 934 -29.58 8.87 12.46
C GLU A 934 -29.47 7.97 13.71
N LEU A 935 -28.37 7.21 13.83
CA LEU A 935 -28.06 6.44 15.03
C LEU A 935 -27.85 7.34 16.24
N GLY A 936 -27.13 8.46 16.10
CA GLY A 936 -26.94 9.46 17.14
C GLY A 936 -28.27 10.03 17.64
N MET A 937 -29.18 10.39 16.74
CA MET A 937 -30.55 10.81 17.10
C MET A 937 -31.32 9.71 17.82
N THR A 938 -31.18 8.46 17.38
CA THR A 938 -31.83 7.31 18.01
C THR A 938 -31.29 7.05 19.42
N ILE A 939 -29.99 7.17 19.63
CA ILE A 939 -29.33 7.06 20.94
C ILE A 939 -29.78 8.20 21.86
N CYS A 940 -29.86 9.44 21.37
CA CYS A 940 -30.38 10.56 22.16
C CYS A 940 -31.83 10.31 22.59
N LYS A 941 -32.68 9.78 21.70
CA LYS A 941 -34.07 9.44 22.01
C LYS A 941 -34.15 8.33 23.07
N LEU A 942 -33.42 7.23 22.89
CA LEU A 942 -33.36 6.14 23.87
C LEU A 942 -32.78 6.58 25.21
N THR A 943 -31.84 7.53 25.20
CA THR A 943 -31.25 8.09 26.43
C THR A 943 -32.27 8.96 27.17
N ALA A 944 -33.05 9.78 26.45
CA ALA A 944 -34.14 10.54 27.03
C ALA A 944 -35.22 9.62 27.63
N ASP A 945 -35.66 8.61 26.88
CA ASP A 945 -36.64 7.61 27.35
C ASP A 945 -36.12 6.86 28.60
N ARG A 946 -34.81 6.55 28.63
CA ARG A 946 -34.17 5.91 29.79
C ARG A 946 -34.11 6.83 31.01
N GLU A 947 -33.83 8.12 30.82
CA GLU A 947 -33.82 9.09 31.93
C GLU A 947 -35.23 9.35 32.46
N GLU A 948 -36.24 9.39 31.60
CA GLU A 948 -37.65 9.49 32.00
C GLU A 948 -38.08 8.26 32.81
N ALA A 949 -37.78 7.06 32.32
CA ALA A 949 -38.04 5.82 33.07
C ALA A 949 -37.30 5.82 34.42
N ARG A 950 -36.05 6.26 34.45
CA ARG A 950 -35.27 6.39 35.71
C ARG A 950 -35.92 7.39 36.67
N GLY A 951 -36.44 8.50 36.18
CA GLY A 951 -37.19 9.47 36.97
C GLY A 951 -38.45 8.86 37.59
N GLN A 952 -39.21 8.08 36.82
CA GLN A 952 -40.39 7.35 37.30
C GLN A 952 -40.03 6.31 38.37
N TRP A 953 -38.94 5.56 38.17
CA TRP A 953 -38.43 4.59 39.17
C TRP A 953 -38.03 5.27 40.49
N VAL A 954 -37.36 6.41 40.43
CA VAL A 954 -36.98 7.17 41.63
C VAL A 954 -38.22 7.71 42.36
N ALA A 955 -39.23 8.17 41.62
CA ALA A 955 -40.49 8.62 42.21
C ALA A 955 -41.25 7.47 42.90
N GLU A 956 -41.32 6.29 42.27
CA GLU A 956 -41.99 5.13 42.86
C GLU A 956 -41.22 4.57 44.06
N ALA A 957 -39.88 4.58 44.02
CA ALA A 957 -39.05 4.21 45.16
C ALA A 957 -39.28 5.14 46.38
N ALA A 958 -39.42 6.45 46.14
CA ALA A 958 -39.74 7.41 47.20
C ALA A 958 -41.14 7.15 47.79
N ARG A 959 -42.13 6.83 46.95
CA ARG A 959 -43.49 6.47 47.37
C ARG A 959 -43.52 5.18 48.20
N ILE A 960 -42.74 4.16 47.81
CA ILE A 960 -42.60 2.91 48.59
C ILE A 960 -41.97 3.21 49.96
N GLN A 961 -40.94 4.05 50.01
CA GLN A 961 -40.29 4.43 51.27
C GLN A 961 -41.25 5.18 52.20
N GLU A 962 -42.11 6.04 51.66
CA GLU A 962 -43.14 6.75 52.42
C GLU A 962 -44.20 5.79 52.98
N LEU A 963 -44.65 4.81 52.17
CA LEU A 963 -45.56 3.75 52.61
C LEU A 963 -44.94 2.86 53.70
N GLN A 964 -43.64 2.55 53.59
CA GLN A 964 -42.92 1.81 54.62
C GLN A 964 -42.87 2.59 55.94
N GLN A 965 -42.61 3.90 55.89
CA GLN A 965 -42.63 4.75 57.10
C GLN A 965 -44.03 4.83 57.72
N GLN A 966 -45.09 4.86 56.91
CA GLN A 966 -46.47 4.79 57.41
C GLN A 966 -46.77 3.44 58.06
N GLY A 967 -46.30 2.34 57.46
CA GLY A 967 -46.41 1.00 58.03
C GLY A 967 -45.73 0.89 59.40
N VAL A 968 -44.50 1.41 59.53
CA VAL A 968 -43.77 1.44 60.81
C VAL A 968 -44.55 2.23 61.87
N LYS A 969 -45.07 3.42 61.54
CA LYS A 969 -45.88 4.23 62.45
C LYS A 969 -47.15 3.51 62.92
N GLU A 970 -47.83 2.78 62.04
CA GLU A 970 -49.01 2.01 62.46
C GLU A 970 -48.64 0.77 63.28
N THR A 971 -47.47 0.17 63.02
CA THR A 971 -46.98 -0.93 63.84
C THR A 971 -46.65 -0.46 65.26
N GLU A 972 -46.02 0.71 65.39
CA GLU A 972 -45.76 1.37 66.68
C GLU A 972 -47.06 1.70 67.44
N ARG A 973 -48.09 2.19 66.73
CA ARG A 973 -49.41 2.47 67.31
C ARG A 973 -50.11 1.20 67.81
N LEU A 974 -50.09 0.13 67.00
CA LEU A 974 -50.67 -1.16 67.39
C LEU A 974 -49.92 -1.77 68.58
N ASN A 975 -48.58 -1.67 68.61
CA ASN A 975 -47.77 -2.12 69.74
C ASN A 975 -48.09 -1.34 71.03
N ALA A 976 -48.30 -0.03 70.94
CA ALA A 976 -48.75 0.78 72.08
C ALA A 976 -50.15 0.36 72.57
N SER A 977 -51.07 0.03 71.66
CA SER A 977 -52.39 -0.49 72.00
C SER A 977 -52.33 -1.87 72.66
N LEU A 978 -51.46 -2.76 72.17
CA LEU A 978 -51.20 -4.07 72.79
C LEU A 978 -50.61 -3.94 74.19
N ALA A 979 -49.67 -3.01 74.39
CA ALA A 979 -49.11 -2.74 75.72
C ALA A 979 -50.19 -2.26 76.70
N ALA A 980 -51.12 -1.40 76.26
CA ALA A 980 -52.25 -0.95 77.06
C ALA A 980 -53.20 -2.11 77.44
N LEU A 981 -53.54 -2.98 76.48
CA LEU A 981 -54.38 -4.17 76.72
C LEU A 981 -53.70 -5.19 77.63
N HIS A 982 -52.37 -5.32 77.56
CA HIS A 982 -51.59 -6.14 78.49
C HIS A 982 -51.64 -5.58 79.91
N GLN A 983 -51.54 -4.26 80.06
CA GLN A 983 -51.64 -3.58 81.35
C GLN A 983 -53.05 -3.75 81.95
N GLU A 984 -54.09 -3.61 81.15
CA GLU A 984 -55.48 -3.83 81.57
C GLU A 984 -55.72 -5.30 81.98
N ASN A 985 -55.17 -6.26 81.23
CA ASN A 985 -55.21 -7.67 81.61
C ASN A 985 -54.48 -7.95 82.93
N SER A 986 -53.34 -7.31 83.20
CA SER A 986 -52.67 -7.44 84.50
C SER A 986 -53.52 -6.89 85.64
N SER A 987 -54.16 -5.74 85.45
CA SER A 987 -55.07 -5.16 86.45
C SER A 987 -56.29 -6.04 86.72
N LEU A 988 -56.90 -6.60 85.67
CA LEU A 988 -58.02 -7.55 85.81
C LEU A 988 -57.60 -8.86 86.50
N ARG A 989 -56.37 -9.33 86.28
CA ARG A 989 -55.82 -10.50 86.99
C ARG A 989 -55.58 -10.21 88.47
N GLU A 990 -55.15 -9.01 88.82
CA GLU A 990 -55.01 -8.57 90.22
C GLU A 990 -56.38 -8.47 90.90
N GLU A 991 -57.39 -7.91 90.23
CA GLU A 991 -58.79 -7.88 90.72
C GLU A 991 -59.35 -9.30 90.93
N LEU A 992 -59.09 -10.24 90.01
CA LEU A 992 -59.50 -11.64 90.16
C LEU A 992 -58.85 -12.29 91.40
N GLN A 993 -57.57 -11.99 91.66
CA GLN A 993 -56.83 -12.48 92.82
C GLN A 993 -57.35 -11.90 94.15
N GLU A 994 -57.91 -10.69 94.13
CA GLU A 994 -58.60 -10.11 95.29
C GLU A 994 -59.98 -10.75 95.53
N THR A 995 -60.70 -11.13 94.47
CA THR A 995 -61.98 -11.86 94.61
C THR A 995 -61.81 -13.31 95.07
N GLU A 996 -60.70 -13.97 94.76
CA GLU A 996 -60.38 -15.31 95.27
C GLU A 996 -60.13 -15.33 96.79
N LYS A 997 -59.55 -14.25 97.35
CA LYS A 997 -59.38 -14.06 98.81
C LYS A 997 -60.71 -13.87 99.56
N LEU A 998 -61.78 -13.46 98.88
CA LEU A 998 -63.14 -13.41 99.45
C LEU A 998 -63.79 -14.81 99.55
N SER A 999 -63.33 -15.80 98.78
CA SER A 999 -63.84 -17.19 98.86
C SER A 999 -63.30 -17.99 100.05
N GLU A 1000 -62.14 -17.60 100.61
CA GLU A 1000 -61.59 -18.17 101.85
C GLU A 1000 -62.49 -17.91 103.07
N THR A 1001 -63.25 -16.80 103.07
CA THR A 1001 -64.20 -16.48 104.17
C THR A 1001 -65.50 -17.29 104.15
N VAL A 1002 -65.76 -18.07 103.08
CA VAL A 1002 -66.93 -18.97 102.99
C VAL A 1002 -66.59 -20.39 103.50
N LEU A 1003 -65.31 -20.74 103.63
CA LEU A 1003 -64.86 -22.01 104.18
C LEU A 1003 -64.84 -22.03 105.72
N GLU A 1004 -64.81 -20.87 106.38
CA GLU A 1004 -64.87 -20.76 107.85
C GLU A 1004 -66.30 -20.91 108.45
N LEU A 1005 -67.35 -20.91 107.61
CA LEU A 1005 -68.74 -21.15 108.03
C LEU A 1005 -69.22 -22.60 107.81
N LYS A 1006 -68.31 -23.52 107.44
CA LYS A 1006 -68.60 -24.95 107.22
C LYS A 1006 -67.95 -25.89 108.24
N GLU A 1007 -67.35 -25.32 109.30
CA GLU A 1007 -66.62 -26.07 110.34
C GLU A 1007 -67.40 -26.23 111.67
N LEU A 1008 -68.70 -25.89 111.68
CA LEU A 1008 -69.57 -25.96 112.88
C LEU A 1008 -70.83 -26.80 112.70
N LEU A 1009 -70.82 -27.74 111.74
CA LEU A 1009 -71.93 -28.67 111.53
C LEU A 1009 -71.47 -30.01 110.98
N ASP A 1010 -70.58 -30.70 111.70
CA ASP A 1010 -70.63 -32.17 111.84
C ASP A 1010 -69.50 -32.67 112.74
N LYS A 1011 -69.76 -32.51 114.04
CA LYS A 1011 -69.05 -33.22 115.10
C LYS A 1011 -70.10 -34.00 115.88
N THR A 1012 -70.42 -35.22 115.43
CA THR A 1012 -70.82 -36.33 116.31
C THR A 1012 -70.91 -37.66 115.56
N GLU A 1013 -70.14 -38.60 116.10
CA GLU A 1013 -70.35 -40.05 116.10
C GLU A 1013 -69.96 -40.87 114.87
N GLY A 1014 -68.91 -41.67 115.09
CA GLY A 1014 -69.02 -43.09 114.78
C GLY A 1014 -67.90 -43.66 113.94
N GLU A 1015 -66.68 -43.61 114.47
CA GLU A 1015 -65.66 -44.60 114.11
C GLU A 1015 -66.29 -46.01 114.13
N ARG A 1016 -66.26 -46.69 112.98
CA ARG A 1016 -65.61 -47.99 112.78
C ARG A 1016 -66.41 -48.85 111.79
N ASP A 1017 -66.12 -48.64 110.52
CA ASP A 1017 -66.03 -49.69 109.50
C ASP A 1017 -64.94 -49.33 108.48
N ALA A 1018 -63.78 -48.91 109.00
CA ALA A 1018 -62.54 -48.91 108.24
C ALA A 1018 -62.05 -50.35 108.14
N ALA A 1019 -62.27 -50.99 106.98
CA ALA A 1019 -61.36 -51.97 106.36
C ALA A 1019 -62.09 -52.79 105.27
N ARG A 1020 -62.58 -52.14 104.20
CA ARG A 1020 -62.92 -52.88 102.96
C ARG A 1020 -62.94 -52.09 101.64
N GLU A 1021 -62.79 -50.76 101.65
CA GLU A 1021 -62.85 -49.95 100.42
C GLU A 1021 -61.52 -49.33 99.96
N GLU A 1022 -60.41 -49.56 100.66
CA GLU A 1022 -59.08 -49.10 100.23
C GLU A 1022 -58.52 -49.86 98.98
N ILE A 1023 -59.20 -50.92 98.52
CA ILE A 1023 -58.77 -51.70 97.34
C ILE A 1023 -59.47 -51.23 96.05
N THR A 1024 -60.57 -50.50 96.13
CA THR A 1024 -61.31 -50.00 94.95
C THR A 1024 -60.86 -48.61 94.50
N ALA A 1025 -60.30 -47.78 95.39
CA ALA A 1025 -59.78 -46.45 95.05
C ALA A 1025 -58.44 -46.50 94.28
N VAL A 1026 -57.54 -47.43 94.65
CA VAL A 1026 -56.24 -47.61 93.96
C VAL A 1026 -56.42 -48.16 92.52
N LYS A 1027 -57.51 -48.90 92.28
CA LYS A 1027 -57.82 -49.46 90.96
C LYS A 1027 -58.35 -48.41 89.97
N PHE A 1028 -58.98 -47.35 90.48
CA PHE A 1028 -59.45 -46.23 89.66
C PHE A 1028 -58.28 -45.29 89.30
N GLN A 1029 -57.37 -45.00 90.23
CA GLN A 1029 -56.16 -44.20 89.95
C GLN A 1029 -55.22 -44.84 88.92
N MET A 1030 -54.99 -46.16 88.97
CA MET A 1030 -54.18 -46.85 87.95
C MET A 1030 -54.86 -46.89 86.57
N SER A 1031 -56.20 -46.80 86.51
CA SER A 1031 -56.95 -46.73 85.25
C SER A 1031 -56.91 -45.33 84.63
N THR A 1032 -56.90 -44.27 85.45
CA THR A 1032 -56.81 -42.90 84.97
C THR A 1032 -55.40 -42.58 84.48
N GLU A 1033 -54.36 -42.99 85.21
CA GLU A 1033 -52.96 -42.84 84.77
C GLU A 1033 -52.63 -43.65 83.52
N SER A 1034 -53.23 -44.84 83.35
CA SER A 1034 -53.09 -45.65 82.13
C SER A 1034 -53.72 -44.96 80.90
N ILE A 1035 -54.83 -44.23 81.07
CA ILE A 1035 -55.46 -43.45 79.98
C ILE A 1035 -54.65 -42.19 79.67
N THR A 1036 -54.08 -41.52 80.67
CA THR A 1036 -53.25 -40.32 80.48
C THR A 1036 -51.93 -40.65 79.76
N LEU A 1037 -51.25 -41.73 80.16
CA LEU A 1037 -50.05 -42.22 79.48
C LEU A 1037 -50.35 -42.69 78.05
N LYS A 1038 -51.53 -43.30 77.82
CA LYS A 1038 -51.98 -43.70 76.47
C LYS A 1038 -52.26 -42.50 75.57
N ASN A 1039 -52.82 -41.42 76.11
CA ASN A 1039 -53.06 -40.19 75.36
C ASN A 1039 -51.76 -39.44 75.05
N GLN A 1040 -50.78 -39.43 75.96
CA GLN A 1040 -49.45 -38.88 75.70
C GLN A 1040 -48.66 -39.69 74.66
N ILE A 1041 -48.72 -41.03 74.72
CA ILE A 1041 -48.14 -41.89 73.67
C ILE A 1041 -48.80 -41.62 72.31
N LYS A 1042 -50.10 -41.29 72.30
CA LYS A 1042 -50.82 -40.95 71.07
C LYS A 1042 -50.40 -39.59 70.50
N SER A 1043 -50.27 -38.55 71.31
CA SER A 1043 -49.79 -37.24 70.81
C SER A 1043 -48.33 -37.29 70.36
N LEU A 1044 -47.48 -38.02 71.07
CA LEU A 1044 -46.08 -38.24 70.66
C LEU A 1044 -45.99 -39.04 69.35
N ASN A 1045 -46.90 -40.00 69.11
CA ASN A 1045 -46.96 -40.70 67.82
C ASN A 1045 -47.47 -39.79 66.69
N GLU A 1046 -48.40 -38.88 66.96
CA GLU A 1046 -48.88 -37.89 66.00
C GLU A 1046 -47.76 -36.88 65.64
N GLU A 1047 -47.01 -36.39 66.63
CA GLU A 1047 -45.82 -35.55 66.40
C GLU A 1047 -44.69 -36.27 65.66
N ILE A 1048 -44.46 -37.56 65.94
CA ILE A 1048 -43.46 -38.35 65.21
C ILE A 1048 -43.86 -38.50 63.74
N GLU A 1049 -45.14 -38.69 63.42
CA GLU A 1049 -45.57 -38.77 62.01
C GLU A 1049 -45.55 -37.40 61.29
N ASP A 1050 -45.87 -36.30 61.99
CA ASP A 1050 -45.70 -34.95 61.42
C ASP A 1050 -44.21 -34.65 61.13
N LEU A 1051 -43.30 -35.05 62.02
CA LEU A 1051 -41.85 -34.91 61.78
C LEU A 1051 -41.36 -35.82 60.65
N LYS A 1052 -41.94 -37.00 60.48
CA LYS A 1052 -41.58 -37.95 59.41
C LYS A 1052 -42.03 -37.45 58.04
N THR A 1053 -43.22 -36.88 57.96
CA THR A 1053 -43.72 -36.24 56.73
C THR A 1053 -42.92 -34.99 56.38
N GLN A 1054 -42.53 -34.18 57.37
CA GLN A 1054 -41.60 -33.06 57.15
C GLN A 1054 -40.22 -33.54 56.66
N LEU A 1055 -39.70 -34.64 57.22
CA LEU A 1055 -38.43 -35.22 56.80
C LEU A 1055 -38.50 -35.74 55.35
N GLU A 1056 -39.61 -36.37 54.94
CA GLU A 1056 -39.82 -36.80 53.55
C GLU A 1056 -39.92 -35.63 52.56
N VAL A 1057 -40.53 -34.51 52.96
CA VAL A 1057 -40.60 -33.29 52.15
C VAL A 1057 -39.21 -32.66 51.99
N GLU A 1058 -38.42 -32.58 53.06
CA GLU A 1058 -37.05 -32.07 52.99
C GLU A 1058 -36.16 -33.02 52.16
N LEU A 1059 -36.30 -34.34 52.28
CA LEU A 1059 -35.55 -35.30 51.45
C LEU A 1059 -35.83 -35.14 49.95
N LYS A 1060 -37.09 -34.85 49.58
CA LYS A 1060 -37.45 -34.52 48.20
C LYS A 1060 -36.81 -33.21 47.74
N LYS A 1061 -36.84 -32.16 48.55
CA LYS A 1061 -36.15 -30.89 48.23
C LYS A 1061 -34.64 -31.09 48.06
N THR A 1062 -33.99 -31.89 48.90
CA THR A 1062 -32.57 -32.18 48.77
C THR A 1062 -32.28 -32.88 47.45
N SER A 1063 -33.12 -33.84 47.05
CA SER A 1063 -32.98 -34.51 45.74
C SER A 1063 -33.22 -33.59 44.54
N GLU A 1064 -34.14 -32.63 44.65
CA GLU A 1064 -34.37 -31.60 43.62
C GLU A 1064 -33.20 -30.61 43.52
N LEU A 1065 -32.59 -30.27 44.66
CA LEU A 1065 -31.40 -29.41 44.70
C LEU A 1065 -30.16 -30.12 44.17
N GLU A 1066 -29.97 -31.41 44.47
CA GLU A 1066 -28.90 -32.23 43.89
C GLU A 1066 -29.05 -32.34 42.36
N ALA A 1067 -30.27 -32.52 41.86
CA ALA A 1067 -30.52 -32.53 40.41
C ALA A 1067 -30.19 -31.18 39.75
N LYS A 1068 -30.57 -30.06 40.38
CA LYS A 1068 -30.23 -28.71 39.89
C LYS A 1068 -28.73 -28.42 39.95
N LEU A 1069 -28.03 -28.95 40.96
CA LEU A 1069 -26.57 -28.83 41.07
C LEU A 1069 -25.88 -29.57 39.91
N LEU A 1070 -26.33 -30.77 39.57
CA LEU A 1070 -25.80 -31.53 38.43
C LEU A 1070 -26.08 -30.81 37.09
N GLU A 1071 -27.26 -30.19 36.95
CA GLU A 1071 -27.59 -29.37 35.77
C GLU A 1071 -26.69 -28.13 35.65
N LEU A 1072 -26.43 -27.45 36.78
CA LEU A 1072 -25.50 -26.32 36.85
C LEU A 1072 -24.05 -26.73 36.57
N GLU A 1073 -23.60 -27.90 37.06
CA GLU A 1073 -22.28 -28.45 36.74
C GLU A 1073 -22.14 -28.75 35.25
N ALA A 1074 -23.17 -29.34 34.62
CA ALA A 1074 -23.17 -29.60 33.18
C ALA A 1074 -23.08 -28.29 32.36
N VAL A 1075 -23.83 -27.27 32.76
CA VAL A 1075 -23.77 -25.94 32.12
C VAL A 1075 -22.40 -25.28 32.33
N ASN A 1076 -21.81 -25.43 33.52
CA ASN A 1076 -20.48 -24.89 33.82
C ASN A 1076 -19.37 -25.58 32.99
N ILE A 1077 -19.50 -26.89 32.71
CA ILE A 1077 -18.62 -27.62 31.81
C ILE A 1077 -18.74 -27.09 30.37
N GLU A 1078 -19.96 -26.83 29.89
CA GLU A 1078 -20.19 -26.21 28.57
C GLU A 1078 -19.57 -24.80 28.47
N TYR A 1079 -19.75 -23.94 29.48
CA TYR A 1079 -19.09 -22.64 29.52
C TYR A 1079 -17.57 -22.75 29.53
N SER A 1080 -17.01 -23.71 30.29
CA SER A 1080 -15.56 -23.95 30.31
C SER A 1080 -15.03 -24.42 28.95
N ARG A 1081 -15.78 -25.27 28.24
CA ARG A 1081 -15.48 -25.71 26.87
C ARG A 1081 -15.52 -24.52 25.89
N LEU A 1082 -16.54 -23.67 25.99
CA LEU A 1082 -16.69 -22.50 25.15
C LEU A 1082 -15.56 -21.49 25.39
N ILE A 1083 -15.17 -21.27 26.65
CA ILE A 1083 -14.02 -20.41 26.99
C ILE A 1083 -12.75 -20.97 26.37
N ALA A 1084 -12.47 -22.27 26.51
CA ALA A 1084 -11.29 -22.89 25.91
C ALA A 1084 -11.29 -22.80 24.37
N GLU A 1085 -12.45 -22.94 23.72
CA GLU A 1085 -12.60 -22.77 22.27
C GLU A 1085 -12.35 -21.32 21.84
N LYS A 1086 -12.84 -20.34 22.63
CA LYS A 1086 -12.57 -18.91 22.38
C LYS A 1086 -11.11 -18.56 22.62
N ASP A 1087 -10.47 -19.10 23.65
CA ASP A 1087 -9.04 -18.93 23.92
C ASP A 1087 -8.20 -19.52 22.77
N SER A 1088 -8.57 -20.70 22.24
CA SER A 1088 -7.93 -21.28 21.06
C SER A 1088 -8.06 -20.37 19.83
N HIS A 1089 -9.25 -19.82 19.59
CA HIS A 1089 -9.47 -18.87 18.49
C HIS A 1089 -8.69 -17.57 18.66
N ILE A 1090 -8.55 -17.09 19.90
CA ILE A 1090 -7.74 -15.91 20.21
C ILE A 1090 -6.27 -16.21 19.89
N THR A 1091 -5.75 -17.37 20.31
CA THR A 1091 -4.37 -17.75 20.01
C THR A 1091 -4.11 -17.88 18.51
N ASP A 1092 -5.05 -18.42 17.74
CA ASP A 1092 -4.92 -18.55 16.27
C ASP A 1092 -5.02 -17.19 15.56
N CYS A 1093 -5.85 -16.28 16.07
CA CYS A 1093 -5.85 -14.89 15.59
C CYS A 1093 -4.55 -14.15 15.94
N GLU A 1094 -3.97 -14.39 17.13
CA GLU A 1094 -2.72 -13.77 17.56
C GLU A 1094 -1.52 -14.27 16.73
N THR A 1095 -1.46 -15.55 16.37
CA THR A 1095 -0.42 -16.09 15.49
C THR A 1095 -0.53 -15.53 14.08
N GLN A 1096 -1.73 -15.47 13.50
CA GLN A 1096 -1.97 -14.86 12.19
C GLN A 1096 -1.63 -13.36 12.20
N MET A 1097 -1.97 -12.64 13.28
CA MET A 1097 -1.56 -11.25 13.43
C MET A 1097 -0.05 -11.08 13.49
N HIS A 1098 0.66 -11.99 14.15
CA HIS A 1098 2.11 -11.95 14.23
C HIS A 1098 2.76 -12.22 12.86
N GLU A 1099 2.26 -13.18 12.10
CA GLU A 1099 2.70 -13.43 10.72
C GLU A 1099 2.47 -12.20 9.83
N ARG A 1100 1.30 -11.55 9.91
CA ARG A 1100 1.03 -10.31 9.17
C ARG A 1100 1.90 -9.14 9.63
N GLU A 1101 2.27 -9.06 10.90
CA GLU A 1101 3.26 -8.09 11.39
C GLU A 1101 4.66 -8.36 10.81
N CYS A 1102 5.09 -9.62 10.74
CA CYS A 1102 6.34 -10.01 10.09
C CYS A 1102 6.36 -9.67 8.60
N GLU A 1103 5.29 -9.99 7.85
CA GLU A 1103 5.13 -9.61 6.45
C GLU A 1103 5.16 -8.08 6.27
N THR A 1104 4.46 -7.34 7.14
CA THR A 1104 4.44 -5.88 7.10
C THR A 1104 5.83 -5.30 7.37
N GLN A 1105 6.61 -5.89 8.28
CA GLN A 1105 8.01 -5.50 8.54
C GLN A 1105 8.90 -5.75 7.31
N GLN A 1106 8.80 -6.92 6.68
CA GLN A 1106 9.54 -7.22 5.45
C GLN A 1106 9.19 -6.26 4.31
N LEU A 1107 7.90 -5.96 4.14
CA LEU A 1107 7.45 -4.96 3.16
C LEU A 1107 7.98 -3.57 3.51
N GLN A 1108 8.00 -3.18 4.79
CA GLN A 1108 8.59 -1.92 5.22
C GLN A 1108 10.10 -1.83 4.92
N GLU A 1109 10.84 -2.91 5.14
CA GLU A 1109 12.27 -2.98 4.82
C GLU A 1109 12.51 -2.85 3.31
N SER A 1110 11.71 -3.53 2.49
CA SER A 1110 11.78 -3.40 1.02
C SER A 1110 11.45 -1.97 0.54
N VAL A 1111 10.46 -1.32 1.16
CA VAL A 1111 10.09 0.07 0.87
C VAL A 1111 11.19 1.04 1.29
N SER A 1112 11.87 0.80 2.42
CA SER A 1112 13.03 1.60 2.81
C SER A 1112 14.21 1.45 1.85
N SER A 1113 14.52 0.22 1.44
CA SER A 1113 15.61 -0.07 0.49
C SER A 1113 15.35 0.60 -0.87
N THR A 1114 14.13 0.47 -1.41
CA THR A 1114 13.74 1.13 -2.67
C THR A 1114 13.75 2.65 -2.56
N LYS A 1115 13.39 3.21 -1.40
CA LYS A 1115 13.48 4.66 -1.14
C LYS A 1115 14.92 5.15 -1.10
N GLU A 1116 15.85 4.37 -0.54
CA GLU A 1116 17.28 4.69 -0.55
C GLU A 1116 17.82 4.69 -1.98
N SER A 1117 17.53 3.65 -2.78
CA SER A 1117 17.93 3.59 -4.19
C SER A 1117 17.34 4.74 -5.01
N LEU A 1118 16.07 5.11 -4.76
CA LEU A 1118 15.46 6.28 -5.42
C LEU A 1118 16.18 7.58 -5.05
N SER A 1119 16.65 7.71 -3.81
CA SER A 1119 17.40 8.89 -3.37
C SER A 1119 18.77 9.00 -4.05
N GLU A 1120 19.44 7.88 -4.29
CA GLU A 1120 20.71 7.81 -5.02
C GLU A 1120 20.51 8.19 -6.48
N VAL A 1121 19.51 7.60 -7.15
CA VAL A 1121 19.16 7.96 -8.54
C VAL A 1121 18.75 9.44 -8.66
N GLN A 1122 18.04 9.99 -7.67
CA GLN A 1122 17.72 11.42 -7.64
C GLN A 1122 18.97 12.30 -7.47
N LYS A 1123 19.97 11.85 -6.72
CA LYS A 1123 21.25 12.56 -6.57
C LYS A 1123 22.02 12.54 -7.89
N GLU A 1124 22.13 11.38 -8.54
CA GLU A 1124 22.76 11.25 -9.85
C GLU A 1124 22.07 12.11 -10.91
N ARG A 1125 20.72 12.13 -10.92
CA ARG A 1125 19.95 13.01 -11.81
C ARG A 1125 20.26 14.49 -11.58
N LYS A 1126 20.42 14.93 -10.33
CA LYS A 1126 20.79 16.31 -10.00
C LYS A 1126 22.21 16.64 -10.48
N GLU A 1127 23.15 15.71 -10.30
CA GLU A 1127 24.54 15.86 -10.77
C GLU A 1127 24.62 15.91 -12.31
N LEU A 1128 23.88 15.05 -13.02
CA LEU A 1128 23.78 15.08 -14.47
C LEU A 1128 23.12 16.38 -14.96
N LYS A 1129 22.09 16.87 -14.28
CA LYS A 1129 21.47 18.16 -14.61
C LYS A 1129 22.46 19.32 -14.45
N GLN A 1130 23.23 19.35 -13.36
CA GLN A 1130 24.27 20.37 -13.16
C GLN A 1130 25.34 20.31 -14.25
N LYS A 1131 25.78 19.11 -14.65
CA LYS A 1131 26.72 18.92 -15.76
C LYS A 1131 26.14 19.41 -17.09
N LEU A 1132 24.87 19.13 -17.36
CA LEU A 1132 24.19 19.61 -18.57
C LEU A 1132 24.09 21.14 -18.59
N ASP A 1133 23.68 21.76 -17.48
CA ASP A 1133 23.60 23.22 -17.37
C ASP A 1133 24.98 23.86 -17.56
N GLN A 1134 26.04 23.25 -17.01
CA GLN A 1134 27.42 23.70 -17.20
C GLN A 1134 27.85 23.63 -18.68
N VAL A 1135 27.61 22.50 -19.35
CA VAL A 1135 27.91 22.34 -20.79
C VAL A 1135 27.13 23.34 -21.65
N LEU A 1136 25.86 23.60 -21.33
CA LEU A 1136 25.06 24.61 -22.02
C LEU A 1136 25.64 26.02 -21.86
N THR A 1137 26.07 26.39 -20.65
CA THR A 1137 26.73 27.70 -20.43
C THR A 1137 28.08 27.81 -21.14
N GLU A 1138 28.86 26.73 -21.16
CA GLU A 1138 30.15 26.68 -21.87
C GLU A 1138 29.93 26.85 -23.39
N ALA A 1139 28.95 26.15 -23.97
CA ALA A 1139 28.58 26.25 -25.37
C ALA A 1139 28.06 27.65 -25.74
N GLN A 1140 27.21 28.27 -24.91
CA GLN A 1140 26.78 29.65 -25.11
C GLN A 1140 27.96 30.63 -25.06
N ASN A 1141 28.89 30.45 -24.12
CA ASN A 1141 30.09 31.28 -24.04
C ASN A 1141 31.03 31.10 -25.23
N GLN A 1142 31.11 29.89 -25.79
CA GLN A 1142 31.86 29.63 -27.02
C GLN A 1142 31.16 30.27 -28.23
N GLN A 1143 29.84 30.19 -28.32
CA GLN A 1143 29.07 30.84 -29.37
C GLN A 1143 29.22 32.36 -29.35
N LEU A 1144 29.18 32.97 -28.16
CA LEU A 1144 29.42 34.41 -28.00
C LEU A 1144 30.84 34.81 -28.43
N ARG A 1145 31.85 34.00 -28.09
CA ARG A 1145 33.24 34.22 -28.54
C ARG A 1145 33.37 34.13 -30.05
N MET A 1146 32.87 33.06 -30.66
CA MET A 1146 32.91 32.90 -32.11
C MET A 1146 32.14 34.03 -32.82
N SER A 1147 31.02 34.49 -32.26
CA SER A 1147 30.28 35.63 -32.81
C SER A 1147 31.09 36.93 -32.77
N ALA A 1148 31.81 37.18 -31.67
CA ALA A 1148 32.68 38.35 -31.55
C ALA A 1148 33.87 38.28 -32.53
N GLU A 1149 34.49 37.10 -32.66
CA GLU A 1149 35.56 36.87 -33.63
C GLU A 1149 35.08 37.05 -35.08
N LEU A 1150 33.85 36.61 -35.40
CA LEU A 1150 33.25 36.84 -36.71
C LEU A 1150 32.97 38.33 -36.97
N GLU A 1151 32.56 39.08 -35.95
CA GLU A 1151 32.35 40.52 -36.05
C GLU A 1151 33.67 41.28 -36.26
N ASP A 1152 34.73 40.91 -35.52
CA ASP A 1152 36.09 41.45 -35.71
C ASP A 1152 36.63 41.13 -37.11
N LEU A 1153 36.46 39.89 -37.58
CA LEU A 1153 36.82 39.49 -38.95
C LEU A 1153 35.99 40.24 -40.00
N GLY A 1154 34.71 40.47 -39.75
CA GLY A 1154 33.85 41.29 -40.58
C GLY A 1154 34.35 42.73 -40.69
N GLN A 1155 34.73 43.34 -39.56
CA GLN A 1155 35.24 44.70 -39.53
C GLN A 1155 36.61 44.83 -40.23
N THR A 1156 37.51 43.87 -40.01
CA THR A 1156 38.80 43.86 -40.71
C THR A 1156 38.64 43.70 -42.22
N LYS A 1157 37.71 42.85 -42.67
CA LYS A 1157 37.34 42.73 -44.08
C LYS A 1157 36.88 44.07 -44.66
N VAL A 1158 35.94 44.76 -44.00
CA VAL A 1158 35.44 46.06 -44.46
C VAL A 1158 36.58 47.09 -44.55
N ASN A 1159 37.44 47.16 -43.54
CA ASN A 1159 38.59 48.07 -43.55
C ASN A 1159 39.55 47.78 -44.72
N LEU A 1160 39.77 46.49 -45.05
CA LEU A 1160 40.61 46.09 -46.18
C LEU A 1160 39.94 46.42 -47.53
N GLU A 1161 38.62 46.25 -47.63
CA GLU A 1161 37.86 46.64 -48.83
C GLU A 1161 37.92 48.16 -49.05
N GLU A 1162 37.76 48.96 -48.01
CA GLU A 1162 37.92 50.43 -48.08
C GLU A 1162 39.34 50.81 -48.51
N ARG A 1163 40.37 50.17 -47.94
CA ARG A 1163 41.76 50.42 -48.32
C ARG A 1163 42.05 50.02 -49.77
N LEU A 1164 41.46 48.94 -50.25
CA LEU A 1164 41.58 48.53 -51.65
C LEU A 1164 40.93 49.55 -52.58
N ILE A 1165 39.75 50.08 -52.22
CA ILE A 1165 39.08 51.15 -52.98
C ILE A 1165 39.96 52.41 -53.02
N GLU A 1166 40.59 52.80 -51.92
CA GLU A 1166 41.55 53.91 -51.89
C GLU A 1166 42.74 53.66 -52.82
N LEU A 1167 43.35 52.47 -52.76
CA LEU A 1167 44.49 52.13 -53.63
C LEU A 1167 44.11 52.12 -55.12
N ILE A 1168 42.90 51.69 -55.46
CA ILE A 1168 42.40 51.76 -56.85
C ILE A 1168 42.25 53.21 -57.28
N ARG A 1169 41.69 54.09 -56.42
CA ARG A 1169 41.59 55.53 -56.72
C ARG A 1169 42.96 56.19 -56.88
N ASP A 1170 43.92 55.85 -56.02
CA ASP A 1170 45.29 56.36 -56.10
C ASP A 1170 45.97 55.88 -57.38
N LYS A 1171 45.79 54.61 -57.75
CA LYS A 1171 46.28 54.05 -59.02
C LYS A 1171 45.69 54.80 -60.21
N ASP A 1172 44.38 55.04 -60.23
CA ASP A 1172 43.71 55.77 -61.31
C ASP A 1172 44.21 57.22 -61.40
N ALA A 1173 44.42 57.89 -60.26
CA ALA A 1173 44.99 59.23 -60.21
C ALA A 1173 46.45 59.27 -60.73
N LEU A 1174 47.25 58.24 -60.44
CA LEU A 1174 48.61 58.10 -60.98
C LEU A 1174 48.61 57.81 -62.47
N CYS A 1175 47.70 56.96 -62.96
CA CYS A 1175 47.52 56.72 -64.40
C CYS A 1175 47.16 58.03 -65.12
N GLN A 1176 46.22 58.82 -64.61
CA GLN A 1176 45.87 60.13 -65.18
C GLN A 1176 47.06 61.10 -65.21
N LYS A 1177 47.90 61.12 -64.17
CA LYS A 1177 49.13 61.93 -64.15
C LYS A 1177 50.18 61.43 -65.15
N SER A 1178 50.30 60.12 -65.32
CA SER A 1178 51.18 59.51 -66.32
C SER A 1178 50.76 59.90 -67.74
N ASP A 1179 49.45 59.81 -68.03
CA ASP A 1179 48.89 60.21 -69.33
C ASP A 1179 49.10 61.71 -69.60
N ALA A 1180 48.93 62.56 -68.56
CA ALA A 1180 49.20 63.99 -68.66
C ALA A 1180 50.68 64.30 -68.93
N LEU A 1181 51.60 63.58 -68.27
CA LEU A 1181 53.04 63.69 -68.50
C LEU A 1181 53.43 63.21 -69.91
N GLU A 1182 52.84 62.12 -70.40
CA GLU A 1182 53.07 61.63 -71.76
C GLU A 1182 52.57 62.65 -72.80
N PHE A 1183 51.43 63.29 -72.54
CA PHE A 1183 50.91 64.37 -73.37
C PHE A 1183 51.85 65.58 -73.40
N GLU A 1184 52.36 66.03 -72.24
CA GLU A 1184 53.37 67.10 -72.20
C GLU A 1184 54.68 66.72 -72.90
N GLN A 1185 55.14 65.46 -72.77
CA GLN A 1185 56.34 64.98 -73.47
C GLN A 1185 56.15 64.98 -74.99
N LYS A 1186 54.97 64.59 -75.48
CA LYS A 1186 54.63 64.68 -76.91
C LYS A 1186 54.63 66.13 -77.41
N LEU A 1187 54.09 67.06 -76.63
CA LEU A 1187 54.16 68.51 -76.93
C LEU A 1187 55.60 69.03 -76.99
N ARG A 1188 56.47 68.67 -76.04
CA ARG A 1188 57.88 69.08 -76.06
C ARG A 1188 58.67 68.43 -77.20
N ALA A 1189 58.35 67.18 -77.56
CA ALA A 1189 58.96 66.49 -78.69
C ALA A 1189 58.55 67.13 -80.03
N GLU A 1190 57.28 67.57 -80.14
CA GLU A 1190 56.83 68.39 -81.27
C GLU A 1190 57.54 69.76 -81.30
N GLU A 1191 57.71 70.46 -80.19
CA GLU A 1191 58.44 71.75 -80.13
C GLU A 1191 59.94 71.62 -80.49
N GLN A 1192 60.61 70.51 -80.15
CA GLN A 1192 62.02 70.28 -80.48
C GLN A 1192 62.27 69.84 -81.93
N TRP A 1193 61.27 69.27 -82.62
CA TRP A 1193 61.42 68.77 -83.99
C TRP A 1193 61.53 69.89 -85.04
N TRP A 1194 60.99 71.09 -84.77
CA TRP A 1194 61.05 72.25 -85.69
C TRP A 1194 62.32 73.11 -85.55
N LEU A 1195 63.16 72.88 -84.54
CA LEU A 1195 64.30 73.75 -84.20
C LEU A 1195 65.68 73.25 -84.68
N VAL A 1196 65.75 72.12 -85.40
CA VAL A 1196 67.03 71.50 -85.86
C VAL A 1196 67.15 71.41 -87.39
N ASP A 1197 66.13 71.81 -88.16
CA ASP A 1197 66.07 71.59 -89.62
C ASP A 1197 66.56 72.79 -90.50
N GLU A 1198 67.15 73.84 -89.90
CA GLU A 1198 67.67 75.01 -90.64
C GLU A 1198 69.18 74.94 -91.00
N GLU A 1199 69.96 74.00 -90.46
CA GLU A 1199 71.44 74.02 -90.59
C GLU A 1199 72.11 72.73 -91.14
N ALA A 1200 71.35 71.69 -91.50
CA ALA A 1200 71.93 70.43 -91.97
C ALA A 1200 72.16 70.38 -93.51
N THR A 1201 73.41 70.52 -93.95
CA THR A 1201 73.79 70.51 -95.39
C THR A 1201 74.24 69.14 -95.94
N HIS A 1202 74.31 68.11 -95.10
CA HIS A 1202 74.82 66.77 -95.46
C HIS A 1202 74.02 65.64 -94.80
N CYS A 1203 73.91 64.49 -95.45
CA CYS A 1203 73.27 63.30 -94.86
C CYS A 1203 74.18 62.64 -93.81
N LEU A 1204 73.72 62.56 -92.55
CA LEU A 1204 74.49 62.02 -91.42
C LEU A 1204 74.82 60.51 -91.51
N GLY A 1205 74.20 59.76 -92.42
CA GLY A 1205 74.45 58.33 -92.62
C GLY A 1205 75.48 57.99 -93.71
N CYS A 1206 75.62 58.82 -94.74
CA CYS A 1206 76.49 58.53 -95.90
C CYS A 1206 77.44 59.67 -96.30
N GLN A 1207 77.40 60.80 -95.58
CA GLN A 1207 78.19 62.00 -95.85
C GLN A 1207 78.03 62.60 -97.27
N GLY A 1208 76.96 62.25 -97.99
CA GLY A 1208 76.60 62.89 -99.26
C GLY A 1208 76.04 64.30 -99.05
N GLN A 1209 76.54 65.26 -99.83
CA GLN A 1209 76.06 66.65 -99.82
C GLN A 1209 74.71 66.77 -100.56
N PHE A 1210 73.73 67.44 -99.98
CA PHE A 1210 72.43 67.63 -100.64
C PHE A 1210 72.56 68.64 -101.80
N MET A 1211 72.33 68.22 -103.05
CA MET A 1211 72.21 69.15 -104.19
C MET A 1211 70.75 69.66 -104.29
N TRP A 1212 70.57 70.97 -104.56
CA TRP A 1212 69.31 71.69 -104.32
C TRP A 1212 68.07 71.28 -105.17
N TRP A 1213 68.18 70.25 -106.01
CA TRP A 1213 67.05 69.75 -106.82
C TRP A 1213 66.61 68.29 -106.55
N LEU A 1214 67.21 67.57 -105.58
CA LEU A 1214 66.76 66.22 -105.18
C LEU A 1214 66.77 66.06 -103.63
N ARG A 1215 65.65 66.34 -102.95
CA ARG A 1215 65.44 65.97 -101.52
C ARG A 1215 64.81 64.57 -101.38
N ARG A 1216 65.41 63.54 -101.99
CA ARG A 1216 65.21 62.12 -101.62
C ARG A 1216 66.50 61.34 -101.89
N HIS A 1217 67.36 61.22 -100.87
CA HIS A 1217 68.53 60.34 -100.90
C HIS A 1217 68.20 59.03 -100.16
N HIS A 1218 68.11 57.90 -100.87
CA HIS A 1218 67.95 56.58 -100.27
C HIS A 1218 69.33 55.89 -100.11
N CYS A 1219 69.85 55.81 -98.88
CA CYS A 1219 71.10 55.10 -98.57
C CYS A 1219 70.81 53.65 -98.14
N SER A 1220 71.49 52.66 -98.71
CA SER A 1220 71.31 51.22 -98.40
C SER A 1220 72.64 50.50 -98.11
N LYS A 1221 72.66 49.71 -97.01
CA LYS A 1221 73.74 48.91 -96.36
C LYS A 1221 74.51 49.67 -95.27
N ASN A 1222 74.67 49.20 -94.02
CA ASN A 1222 74.36 47.92 -93.36
C ASN A 1222 74.26 48.13 -91.82
N SER A 1223 73.43 47.33 -91.14
CA SER A 1223 73.21 47.26 -89.68
C SER A 1223 74.48 46.98 -88.84
N PRO A 1224 74.48 47.27 -87.52
CA PRO A 1224 73.88 46.35 -86.55
C PRO A 1224 72.96 47.02 -85.51
N ALA A 1225 72.16 46.20 -84.83
CA ALA A 1225 71.32 46.50 -83.66
C ALA A 1225 70.02 47.30 -83.92
N ASN A 1226 69.00 46.56 -84.38
CA ASN A 1226 67.60 46.85 -84.13
C ASN A 1226 67.31 46.72 -82.63
N GLU A 1227 66.57 47.69 -82.08
CA GLU A 1227 65.39 47.43 -81.25
C GLU A 1227 64.59 48.74 -81.17
N LEU A 1228 63.68 48.92 -82.13
CA LEU A 1228 62.58 49.90 -82.09
C LEU A 1228 61.26 49.15 -81.89
N PRO A 1229 60.27 49.79 -81.26
CA PRO A 1229 59.11 49.15 -80.66
C PRO A 1229 58.01 48.86 -81.70
N TYR A 1230 57.37 47.71 -81.58
CA TYR A 1230 56.14 47.39 -82.30
C TYR A 1230 54.91 47.83 -81.48
N PHE A 1231 53.98 48.48 -82.17
CA PHE A 1231 52.65 48.84 -81.69
C PHE A 1231 51.71 47.61 -81.62
N ALA A 1232 50.72 47.73 -80.73
CA ALA A 1232 49.40 47.07 -80.65
C ALA A 1232 49.32 45.65 -80.04
N GLU A 1233 48.74 45.53 -78.84
CA GLU A 1233 47.32 45.13 -78.58
C GLU A 1233 47.05 45.03 -77.05
N HIS A 1234 45.79 45.12 -76.66
CA HIS A 1234 45.24 45.34 -75.31
C HIS A 1234 45.54 44.24 -74.24
N PRO A 1235 45.27 44.52 -72.93
CA PRO A 1235 45.93 43.86 -71.81
C PRO A 1235 45.16 42.66 -71.20
N GLY A 1236 45.91 41.68 -70.70
CA GLY A 1236 45.46 40.68 -69.73
C GLY A 1236 46.39 40.67 -68.51
N PRO A 1237 45.88 40.51 -67.27
CA PRO A 1237 46.67 40.72 -66.06
C PRO A 1237 47.60 39.53 -65.74
N VAL A 1238 48.87 39.85 -65.49
CA VAL A 1238 49.87 38.93 -64.93
C VAL A 1238 49.86 39.08 -63.40
N ILE A 1239 49.54 37.98 -62.71
CA ILE A 1239 49.68 37.85 -61.26
C ILE A 1239 51.15 37.53 -60.96
N ILE A 1240 51.81 38.43 -60.22
CA ILE A 1240 53.14 38.20 -59.65
C ILE A 1240 52.98 37.56 -58.26
N LEU A 1241 53.55 36.37 -58.12
CA LEU A 1241 53.80 35.67 -56.86
C LEU A 1241 55.04 36.25 -56.17
N VAL A 1242 54.96 36.55 -54.87
CA VAL A 1242 56.09 36.58 -53.93
C VAL A 1242 55.59 36.04 -52.56
N PRO A 1243 56.42 35.27 -51.82
CA PRO A 1243 55.98 34.23 -50.88
C PRO A 1243 55.94 34.72 -49.42
N CYS A 1244 55.22 34.00 -48.56
CA CYS A 1244 55.40 34.11 -47.12
C CYS A 1244 55.48 32.72 -46.47
N GLU A 1245 56.64 32.49 -45.85
CA GLU A 1245 56.91 31.45 -44.88
C GLU A 1245 56.08 31.67 -43.59
N SER A 1246 55.64 30.55 -43.03
CA SER A 1246 55.48 30.22 -41.61
C SER A 1246 55.43 31.35 -40.57
N THR A 1247 54.33 31.42 -39.82
CA THR A 1247 54.41 31.43 -38.36
C THR A 1247 53.13 30.88 -37.72
N SER A 1248 53.36 30.10 -36.68
CA SER A 1248 52.45 29.37 -35.81
C SER A 1248 51.22 30.15 -35.33
N LEU A 1249 50.04 29.53 -35.46
CA LEU A 1249 49.22 29.04 -34.34
C LEU A 1249 48.11 28.12 -34.88
#